data_AF-A0A364N7T9-F1
#
_entry.id   AF-A0A364N7T9-F1
#
_cell.length_a   1.000
_cell.length_b   1.000
_cell.length_c   1.000
_cell.angle_alpha   90.00
_cell.angle_beta   90.00
_cell.angle_gamma   90.00
#
_symmetry.space_group_name_H-M   'P 1'
#
loop_
_entity.id
_entity.type
_entity.pdbx_description
1 polymer ?
#
loop_
_entity_poly.entity_id
_entity_poly.type
_entity_poly.pdbx_seq_one_letter_code
_entity_poly.pdbx_strand_id
1 'polypeptide(L)'
;MSTQLSPVDFHTEISYLKDPERVCSDEVVADASLRAPRTKLVRDMRPNKDNFKLDTHGFQVLHLPYRERNDKDIKEIQTAYYKEIEEVLRKEIGVKHVFCFAPVLRPLDLSEKPIPNTQKTIPRPHLDFGPKSASEGWWTWFTDPELQAAVPRWLESVGADLSDAATAPRFCLLGIVNPPQRCLASGGSGPKVDRAAKPRPAALLNYQRCRFRPAEDIFHRRFPILTITLLYDLYVLNPYSSDAFSLMKPATILSHCFIATCHAAFQGPFTFTQRTTHLSTSLPAGFNATFEQRYWLDLAKYSKGHPVLIVDAADKPGEDTVGLIEQGIVSHIADDVEAAIVVLEQRYYGRSFVTQNLSTASLQFLNMDEALADMAYFAEHFPYDQHSELDASILPVNAPWISYGHWIAGTKAALLRKMYPKQLWGAIASSAPLLAIQNVWQYLEAIRLRADPLCIQVVTTVVADIDDEIDRAGLDEDGEIIINEPLARYREMFNLSTEKTVRDFMNQVATPLGLWQRRSWDERQQDNQAWEYFCANLTQGISLEETADSQTTKGDQESKAVFHSRAMENYAYYIRHYLAVGHQRETPKLSQARGDDMFAFGEIRRNKTEAQKTDLGQVWRLWYWQACTEWGYFSAAEPFPLPAVLSRSLSEFYLTEVCRFAYGFPDDYNVTVDRINKYGGVTLHDRRLLFVNGEDDPWLHVTAHSPLAGDMHTKLGDGHLLRQGGFANDRTALPNLSEEPAEIRFVHEKEIEAVRAWVAEWEEKIEEGTGEL
;
A
#
# COMPACT_ATOMS: atom_id res chain seq x y z
N MET A 1 47.92 -25.50 -17.62
CA MET A 1 47.44 -24.91 -18.89
C MET A 1 46.01 -24.46 -18.65
N SER A 2 45.65 -23.20 -18.97
CA SER A 2 44.28 -22.72 -18.79
C SER A 2 43.37 -23.21 -19.91
N THR A 3 42.45 -24.12 -19.59
CA THR A 3 41.34 -24.45 -20.50
C THR A 3 40.31 -23.33 -20.48
N GLN A 4 40.44 -22.41 -21.44
CA GLN A 4 39.48 -21.33 -21.66
C GLN A 4 38.15 -21.93 -22.12
N LEU A 5 37.08 -21.72 -21.36
CA LEU A 5 35.73 -22.10 -21.79
C LEU A 5 35.36 -21.27 -23.03
N SER A 6 34.89 -21.94 -24.08
CA SER A 6 34.44 -21.26 -25.30
C SER A 6 33.27 -20.33 -24.99
N PRO A 7 33.27 -19.07 -25.48
CA PRO A 7 32.08 -18.24 -25.44
C PRO A 7 30.97 -18.82 -26.31
N VAL A 8 29.81 -19.05 -25.72
CA VAL A 8 28.65 -19.61 -26.41
C VAL A 8 27.40 -18.87 -25.93
N ASP A 9 26.94 -17.94 -26.76
CA ASP A 9 25.56 -17.49 -26.72
C ASP A 9 24.65 -18.68 -27.05
N PHE A 10 23.59 -18.89 -26.28
CA PHE A 10 22.64 -19.99 -26.51
C PHE A 10 21.20 -19.53 -26.38
N HIS A 11 20.31 -20.14 -27.15
CA HIS A 11 18.88 -19.97 -26.99
C HIS A 11 18.37 -20.95 -25.93
N THR A 12 17.55 -20.48 -25.01
CA THR A 12 16.84 -21.30 -24.02
C THR A 12 15.39 -20.84 -23.91
N GLU A 13 14.49 -21.73 -23.50
CA GLU A 13 13.12 -21.33 -23.17
C GLU A 13 13.03 -20.92 -21.71
N ILE A 14 12.71 -19.65 -21.47
CA ILE A 14 12.37 -19.14 -20.14
C ILE A 14 10.85 -19.22 -20.01
N SER A 15 10.37 -19.98 -19.03
CA SER A 15 8.93 -20.08 -18.72
C SER A 15 8.51 -18.89 -17.86
N TYR A 16 7.80 -17.95 -18.47
CA TYR A 16 7.11 -16.88 -17.73
C TYR A 16 5.74 -17.40 -17.24
N LEU A 17 5.23 -16.86 -16.15
CA LEU A 17 3.80 -16.99 -15.82
C LEU A 17 3.01 -16.02 -16.71
N LYS A 18 1.80 -16.41 -17.12
CA LYS A 18 0.89 -15.55 -17.89
C LYS A 18 0.30 -14.41 -17.06
N ASP A 19 0.19 -14.64 -15.76
CA ASP A 19 -0.33 -13.76 -14.73
C ASP A 19 0.69 -13.77 -13.58
N PRO A 20 1.39 -12.65 -13.31
CA PRO A 20 2.41 -12.57 -12.28
C PRO A 20 1.87 -12.27 -10.87
N GLU A 21 0.57 -11.97 -10.73
CA GLU A 21 -0.03 -11.56 -9.44
C GLU A 21 -0.59 -12.75 -8.66
N ARG A 22 -0.90 -13.85 -9.34
CA ARG A 22 -1.19 -15.15 -8.69
C ARG A 22 0.07 -15.70 -7.99
N VAL A 23 0.06 -15.55 -6.67
CA VAL A 23 1.12 -15.93 -5.72
C VAL A 23 1.62 -17.37 -5.91
N CYS A 24 2.93 -17.54 -5.74
CA CYS A 24 3.61 -18.83 -5.68
C CYS A 24 3.05 -19.74 -4.57
N SER A 25 2.23 -20.73 -4.94
CA SER A 25 2.15 -22.00 -4.22
C SER A 25 2.93 -23.07 -4.99
N ASP A 26 3.41 -24.11 -4.30
CA ASP A 26 4.10 -25.24 -4.95
C ASP A 26 3.24 -25.95 -6.01
N GLU A 27 1.91 -25.79 -5.94
CA GLU A 27 0.95 -26.36 -6.90
C GLU A 27 0.95 -25.63 -8.25
N VAL A 28 1.21 -24.32 -8.28
CA VAL A 28 1.30 -23.53 -9.53
C VAL A 28 2.49 -23.98 -10.40
N VAL A 29 3.51 -24.60 -9.79
CA VAL A 29 4.68 -25.13 -10.49
C VAL A 29 4.38 -26.45 -11.23
N ALA A 30 3.20 -27.05 -11.06
CA ALA A 30 2.77 -28.23 -11.81
C ALA A 30 2.04 -27.89 -13.13
N ASP A 31 1.24 -26.82 -13.18
CA ASP A 31 0.39 -26.53 -14.34
C ASP A 31 1.15 -25.88 -15.51
N ALA A 32 1.11 -26.53 -16.68
CA ALA A 32 1.68 -26.02 -17.92
C ALA A 32 0.78 -24.96 -18.60
N SER A 33 -0.52 -24.92 -18.30
CA SER A 33 -1.50 -24.01 -18.92
C SER A 33 -1.25 -22.54 -18.54
N LEU A 34 -0.75 -22.29 -17.33
CA LEU A 34 -0.45 -20.98 -16.77
C LEU A 34 0.89 -20.40 -17.27
N ARG A 35 1.66 -21.16 -18.06
CA ARG A 35 2.98 -20.76 -18.55
C ARG A 35 2.93 -20.15 -19.95
N ALA A 36 3.73 -19.11 -20.13
CA ALA A 36 4.10 -18.52 -21.41
C ALA A 36 5.62 -18.73 -21.63
N PRO A 37 6.06 -19.90 -22.11
CA PRO A 37 7.46 -20.10 -22.50
C PRO A 37 7.83 -19.11 -23.61
N ARG A 38 8.97 -18.44 -23.45
CA ARG A 38 9.54 -17.55 -24.46
C ARG A 38 10.99 -17.95 -24.69
N THR A 39 11.33 -18.26 -25.94
CA THR A 39 12.72 -18.45 -26.35
C THR A 39 13.50 -17.15 -26.16
N LYS A 40 14.60 -17.19 -25.41
CA LYS A 40 15.48 -16.07 -25.15
C LYS A 40 16.91 -16.45 -25.49
N LEU A 41 17.62 -15.52 -26.13
CA LEU A 41 19.07 -15.60 -26.32
C LEU A 41 19.74 -15.20 -25.01
N VAL A 42 20.33 -16.17 -24.32
CA VAL A 42 21.27 -15.92 -23.22
C VAL A 42 22.63 -15.66 -23.86
N ARG A 43 23.15 -14.45 -23.64
CA ARG A 43 24.47 -14.06 -24.14
C ARG A 43 25.55 -14.39 -23.12
N ASP A 44 26.71 -14.83 -23.59
CA ASP A 44 27.87 -14.96 -22.72
C ASP A 44 28.41 -13.56 -22.37
N MET A 45 28.38 -13.24 -21.07
CA MET A 45 28.90 -11.98 -20.55
C MET A 45 30.43 -11.97 -20.37
N ARG A 46 31.09 -13.14 -20.33
CA ARG A 46 32.54 -13.26 -20.06
C ARG A 46 33.44 -12.45 -21.03
N PRO A 47 33.15 -12.35 -22.34
CA PRO A 47 33.92 -11.50 -23.26
C PRO A 47 33.78 -9.99 -22.97
N ASN A 48 32.75 -9.57 -22.25
CA ASN A 48 32.41 -8.18 -21.97
C ASN A 48 32.38 -7.87 -20.45
N LYS A 49 32.96 -8.75 -19.62
CA LYS A 49 32.83 -8.73 -18.16
C LYS A 49 33.20 -7.38 -17.53
N ASP A 50 34.21 -6.70 -18.08
CA ASP A 50 34.77 -5.45 -17.54
C ASP A 50 33.87 -4.22 -17.85
N ASN A 51 32.83 -4.39 -18.68
CA ASN A 51 31.83 -3.36 -18.95
C ASN A 51 30.75 -3.28 -17.84
N PHE A 52 30.58 -4.35 -17.05
CA PHE A 52 29.59 -4.42 -15.99
C PHE A 52 30.18 -3.89 -14.68
N LYS A 53 29.79 -2.67 -14.31
CA LYS A 53 30.20 -2.01 -13.08
C LYS A 53 29.01 -1.83 -12.15
N LEU A 54 29.26 -2.00 -10.85
CA LEU A 54 28.23 -2.00 -9.82
C LEU A 54 27.34 -0.75 -9.87
N ASP A 55 27.95 0.44 -9.90
CA ASP A 55 27.25 1.74 -9.86
C ASP A 55 26.38 2.04 -11.09
N THR A 56 26.53 1.28 -12.19
CA THR A 56 25.86 1.54 -13.48
C THR A 56 25.00 0.38 -13.98
N HIS A 57 25.24 -0.83 -13.48
CA HIS A 57 24.53 -2.05 -13.89
C HIS A 57 23.88 -2.79 -12.72
N GLY A 58 24.06 -2.33 -11.48
CA GLY A 58 23.60 -3.00 -10.25
C GLY A 58 24.42 -4.23 -9.85
N PHE A 59 25.34 -4.68 -10.72
CA PHE A 59 26.26 -5.80 -10.49
C PHE A 59 27.63 -5.57 -11.13
N GLN A 60 28.64 -6.29 -10.65
CA GLN A 60 29.99 -6.33 -11.20
C GLN A 60 30.50 -7.77 -11.22
N VAL A 61 31.26 -8.13 -12.26
CA VAL A 61 31.92 -9.44 -12.34
C VAL A 61 33.32 -9.35 -11.76
N LEU A 62 33.58 -10.15 -10.72
CA LEU A 62 34.89 -10.26 -10.08
C LEU A 62 35.54 -11.61 -10.42
N HIS A 63 36.86 -11.62 -10.61
CA HIS A 63 37.61 -12.86 -10.80
C HIS A 63 38.41 -13.17 -9.54
N LEU A 64 38.01 -14.22 -8.84
CA LEU A 64 38.62 -14.65 -7.57
C LEU A 64 39.43 -15.94 -7.79
N PRO A 65 40.67 -16.02 -7.26
CA PRO A 65 41.45 -17.25 -7.34
C PRO A 65 40.84 -18.32 -6.45
N TYR A 66 40.51 -19.48 -7.03
CA TYR A 66 39.90 -20.60 -6.30
C TYR A 66 40.76 -21.07 -5.12
N ARG A 67 40.11 -21.31 -3.97
CA ARG A 67 40.70 -21.94 -2.78
C ARG A 67 39.99 -23.27 -2.53
N GLU A 68 40.76 -24.35 -2.45
CA GLU A 68 40.26 -25.70 -2.22
C GLU A 68 39.73 -25.85 -0.78
N ARG A 69 38.54 -26.43 -0.63
CA ARG A 69 37.81 -26.60 0.63
C ARG A 69 36.77 -27.72 0.55
N ASN A 70 36.28 -28.20 1.69
CA ASN A 70 35.20 -29.17 1.77
C ASN A 70 33.82 -28.49 1.74
N ASP A 71 33.26 -28.28 0.55
CA ASP A 71 31.94 -27.65 0.36
C ASP A 71 30.75 -28.44 0.96
N LYS A 72 30.98 -29.59 1.62
CA LYS A 72 29.95 -30.33 2.39
C LYS A 72 30.06 -30.15 3.91
N ASP A 73 31.08 -29.46 4.43
CA ASP A 73 31.19 -29.14 5.86
C ASP A 73 30.74 -27.69 6.13
N ILE A 74 29.58 -27.55 6.78
CA ILE A 74 29.00 -26.26 7.16
C ILE A 74 29.95 -25.43 8.03
N LYS A 75 30.79 -26.05 8.87
CA LYS A 75 31.77 -25.31 9.68
C LYS A 75 32.92 -24.75 8.85
N GLU A 76 33.40 -25.50 7.86
CA GLU A 76 34.45 -25.02 6.95
C GLU A 76 33.93 -23.87 6.07
N ILE A 77 32.67 -23.97 5.64
CA ILE A 77 31.95 -22.91 4.93
C ILE A 77 31.86 -21.64 5.78
N GLN A 78 31.35 -21.75 7.01
CA GLN A 78 31.16 -20.61 7.91
C GLN A 78 32.49 -19.96 8.36
N THR A 79 33.58 -20.73 8.43
CA THR A 79 34.88 -20.21 8.93
C THR A 79 35.84 -19.74 7.83
N ALA A 80 35.79 -20.34 6.64
CA ALA A 80 36.69 -20.00 5.53
C ALA A 80 35.98 -19.25 4.39
N TYR A 81 34.84 -19.75 3.92
CA TYR A 81 34.16 -19.14 2.75
C TYR A 81 33.49 -17.80 3.11
N TYR A 82 32.81 -17.72 4.25
CA TYR A 82 32.20 -16.46 4.69
C TYR A 82 33.26 -15.37 4.77
N LYS A 83 34.36 -15.64 5.47
CA LYS A 83 35.48 -14.69 5.61
C LYS A 83 36.07 -14.26 4.26
N GLU A 84 36.22 -15.17 3.31
CA GLU A 84 36.65 -14.85 1.94
C GLU A 84 35.68 -13.87 1.25
N ILE A 85 34.37 -14.13 1.32
CA ILE A 85 33.35 -13.23 0.77
C ILE A 85 33.34 -11.89 1.51
N GLU A 86 33.40 -11.87 2.85
CA GLU A 86 33.49 -10.62 3.61
C GLU A 86 34.70 -9.78 3.20
N GLU A 87 35.89 -10.40 3.03
CA GLU A 87 37.11 -9.71 2.59
C GLU A 87 36.95 -9.11 1.18
N VAL A 88 36.36 -9.86 0.25
CA VAL A 88 36.07 -9.39 -1.12
C VAL A 88 35.09 -8.23 -1.10
N LEU A 89 33.99 -8.34 -0.34
CA LEU A 89 32.99 -7.29 -0.26
C LEU A 89 33.59 -6.04 0.42
N ARG A 90 34.21 -6.15 1.60
CA ARG A 90 34.89 -5.00 2.24
C ARG A 90 35.87 -4.27 1.30
N LYS A 91 36.58 -5.02 0.44
CA LYS A 91 37.55 -4.47 -0.52
C LYS A 91 36.90 -3.77 -1.72
N GLU A 92 35.94 -4.42 -2.40
CA GLU A 92 35.43 -3.95 -3.69
C GLU A 92 34.35 -2.88 -3.55
N ILE A 93 33.67 -2.82 -2.40
CA ILE A 93 32.50 -1.94 -2.17
C ILE A 93 32.57 -1.15 -0.84
N GLY A 94 33.72 -1.17 -0.15
CA GLY A 94 34.05 -0.22 0.92
C GLY A 94 33.32 -0.37 2.26
N VAL A 95 32.61 -1.48 2.50
CA VAL A 95 31.82 -1.67 3.72
C VAL A 95 32.68 -1.97 4.95
N LYS A 96 32.21 -1.53 6.12
CA LYS A 96 32.87 -1.77 7.41
C LYS A 96 32.55 -3.16 7.98
N HIS A 97 31.29 -3.56 7.90
CA HIS A 97 30.79 -4.83 8.44
C HIS A 97 30.07 -5.61 7.35
N VAL A 98 30.27 -6.93 7.38
CA VAL A 98 29.58 -7.90 6.54
C VAL A 98 29.20 -9.04 7.48
N PHE A 99 27.98 -9.54 7.34
CA PHE A 99 27.50 -10.72 8.05
C PHE A 99 26.93 -11.69 7.02
N CYS A 100 27.23 -12.97 7.15
CA CYS A 100 26.79 -14.00 6.22
C CYS A 100 26.07 -15.13 6.96
N PHE A 101 24.98 -15.66 6.38
CA PHE A 101 24.05 -16.55 7.08
C PHE A 101 23.31 -17.53 6.14
N ALA A 102 22.60 -18.49 6.75
CA ALA A 102 21.74 -19.49 6.09
C ALA A 102 22.35 -20.13 4.82
N PRO A 103 23.39 -20.97 4.97
CA PRO A 103 24.04 -21.60 3.82
C PRO A 103 23.12 -22.67 3.21
N VAL A 104 22.64 -22.46 1.99
CA VAL A 104 21.82 -23.46 1.29
C VAL A 104 22.74 -24.44 0.58
N LEU A 105 22.75 -25.69 1.06
CA LEU A 105 23.46 -26.81 0.43
C LEU A 105 22.54 -27.54 -0.55
N ARG A 106 23.02 -27.71 -1.79
CA ARG A 106 22.30 -28.44 -2.85
C ARG A 106 23.09 -29.68 -3.32
N PRO A 107 22.48 -30.89 -3.36
CA PRO A 107 23.15 -32.10 -3.83
C PRO A 107 23.25 -32.13 -5.36
N LEU A 108 24.40 -32.55 -5.89
CA LEU A 108 24.68 -32.56 -7.34
C LEU A 108 23.82 -33.55 -8.14
N ASP A 109 23.47 -34.69 -7.55
CA ASP A 109 22.80 -35.79 -8.23
C ASP A 109 21.33 -35.88 -7.80
N LEU A 110 20.42 -35.83 -8.77
CA LEU A 110 18.97 -35.95 -8.56
C LEU A 110 18.55 -37.35 -8.04
N SER A 111 19.46 -38.33 -8.04
CA SER A 111 19.26 -39.68 -7.53
C SER A 111 19.83 -39.93 -6.13
N GLU A 112 20.65 -39.02 -5.56
CA GLU A 112 21.07 -39.13 -4.15
C GLU A 112 19.85 -38.85 -3.23
N LYS A 113 19.68 -39.65 -2.16
CA LYS A 113 18.65 -39.37 -1.15
C LYS A 113 18.93 -37.99 -0.52
N PRO A 114 17.91 -37.14 -0.32
CA PRO A 114 18.11 -35.83 0.29
C PRO A 114 18.72 -35.98 1.68
N ILE A 115 19.82 -35.27 1.91
CA ILE A 115 20.40 -35.09 3.24
C ILE A 115 19.43 -34.19 4.02
N PRO A 116 19.18 -34.41 5.32
CA PRO A 116 18.40 -33.49 6.14
C PRO A 116 18.87 -32.04 5.93
N ASN A 117 17.92 -31.12 5.76
CA ASN A 117 18.14 -29.69 5.51
C ASN A 117 18.84 -29.34 4.17
N THR A 118 18.74 -30.18 3.14
CA THR A 118 19.17 -29.83 1.76
C THR A 118 17.98 -29.60 0.82
N GLN A 119 18.03 -28.51 0.03
CA GLN A 119 17.03 -28.24 -1.01
C GLN A 119 17.33 -29.02 -2.30
N LYS A 120 16.29 -29.36 -3.06
CA LYS A 120 16.44 -30.03 -4.37
C LYS A 120 17.11 -29.10 -5.38
N THR A 121 18.04 -29.64 -6.16
CA THR A 121 18.69 -28.94 -7.26
C THR A 121 17.74 -28.79 -8.44
N ILE A 122 17.42 -27.55 -8.83
CA ILE A 122 16.56 -27.27 -9.99
C ILE A 122 17.42 -27.30 -11.28
N PRO A 123 17.11 -28.16 -12.27
CA PRO A 123 17.99 -28.42 -13.42
C PRO A 123 17.90 -27.37 -14.54
N ARG A 124 17.45 -26.14 -14.24
CA ARG A 124 17.26 -25.03 -15.19
C ARG A 124 17.58 -23.70 -14.50
N PRO A 125 17.95 -22.63 -15.23
CA PRO A 125 18.01 -21.28 -14.66
C PRO A 125 16.65 -20.90 -14.03
N HIS A 126 16.69 -20.41 -12.79
CA HIS A 126 15.53 -20.01 -11.98
C HIS A 126 15.95 -18.84 -11.08
N LEU A 127 14.98 -18.06 -10.59
CA LEU A 127 15.18 -17.25 -9.39
C LEU A 127 14.70 -18.06 -8.19
N ASP A 128 15.50 -18.08 -7.12
CA ASP A 128 15.15 -18.76 -5.86
C ASP A 128 14.09 -17.98 -5.05
N PHE A 129 13.98 -16.66 -5.28
CA PHE A 129 12.98 -15.79 -4.66
C PHE A 129 12.36 -14.86 -5.72
N GLY A 130 11.04 -14.78 -5.74
CA GLY A 130 10.31 -13.65 -6.32
C GLY A 130 10.19 -12.49 -5.31
N PRO A 131 9.76 -11.29 -5.76
CA PRO A 131 9.72 -10.09 -4.91
C PRO A 131 8.94 -10.27 -3.60
N LYS A 132 7.79 -10.96 -3.64
CA LYS A 132 6.93 -11.23 -2.48
C LYS A 132 7.46 -12.32 -1.54
N SER A 133 8.03 -13.40 -2.09
CA SER A 133 8.64 -14.47 -1.27
C SER A 133 9.91 -14.01 -0.53
N ALA A 134 10.59 -12.96 -1.02
CA ALA A 134 11.77 -12.41 -0.36
C ALA A 134 11.41 -11.74 0.98
N SER A 135 10.28 -11.01 1.07
CA SER A 135 9.82 -10.41 2.32
C SER A 135 9.23 -11.43 3.29
N GLU A 136 8.49 -12.43 2.82
CA GLU A 136 7.97 -13.52 3.65
C GLU A 136 9.08 -14.43 4.22
N GLY A 137 10.11 -14.71 3.41
CA GLY A 137 11.34 -15.39 3.85
C GLY A 137 12.13 -14.58 4.89
N TRP A 138 12.20 -13.26 4.71
CA TRP A 138 12.86 -12.35 5.65
C TRP A 138 12.21 -12.37 7.04
N TRP A 139 10.88 -12.32 7.13
CA TRP A 139 10.16 -12.42 8.40
C TRP A 139 10.34 -13.77 9.08
N THR A 140 10.34 -14.88 8.32
CA THR A 140 10.54 -16.22 8.91
C THR A 140 11.94 -16.39 9.52
N TRP A 141 12.98 -15.76 8.97
CA TRP A 141 14.33 -15.78 9.55
C TRP A 141 14.45 -15.01 10.87
N PHE A 142 13.69 -13.92 11.06
CA PHE A 142 13.62 -13.23 12.37
C PHE A 142 12.83 -14.02 13.43
N THR A 143 12.08 -15.04 13.03
CA THR A 143 11.39 -15.98 13.95
C THR A 143 12.15 -17.28 14.23
N ASP A 144 13.31 -17.50 13.60
CA ASP A 144 14.14 -18.67 13.85
C ASP A 144 14.86 -18.57 15.22
N PRO A 145 14.65 -19.52 16.15
CA PRO A 145 15.23 -19.45 17.50
C PRO A 145 16.76 -19.46 17.56
N GLU A 146 17.46 -20.07 16.60
CA GLU A 146 18.93 -20.08 16.58
C GLU A 146 19.48 -18.72 16.09
N LEU A 147 18.81 -18.10 15.12
CA LEU A 147 19.16 -16.76 14.64
C LEU A 147 18.80 -15.67 15.67
N GLN A 148 17.67 -15.80 16.36
CA GLN A 148 17.29 -14.93 17.49
C GLN A 148 18.29 -14.95 18.64
N ALA A 149 19.09 -16.00 18.81
CA ALA A 149 20.14 -16.06 19.84
C ALA A 149 21.45 -15.34 19.43
N ALA A 150 21.67 -15.13 18.13
CA ALA A 150 22.87 -14.50 17.57
C ALA A 150 22.70 -12.99 17.34
N VAL A 151 21.53 -12.55 16.86
CA VAL A 151 21.25 -11.15 16.51
C VAL A 151 21.42 -10.18 17.70
N PRO A 152 20.91 -10.45 18.92
CA PRO A 152 21.07 -9.54 20.06
C PRO A 152 22.54 -9.33 20.46
N ARG A 153 23.35 -10.40 20.50
CA ARG A 153 24.78 -10.31 20.82
C ARG A 153 25.57 -9.53 19.76
N TRP A 154 25.14 -9.62 18.50
CA TRP A 154 25.73 -8.83 17.43
C TRP A 154 25.38 -7.34 17.57
N LEU A 155 24.10 -7.02 17.82
CA LEU A 155 23.63 -5.64 18.06
C LEU A 155 24.37 -4.99 19.23
N GLU A 156 24.48 -5.69 20.37
CA GLU A 156 25.31 -5.26 21.51
C GLU A 156 26.78 -5.04 21.11
N SER A 157 27.36 -5.93 20.29
CA SER A 157 28.77 -5.84 19.89
C SER A 157 29.10 -4.66 18.95
N VAL A 158 28.10 -4.10 18.26
CA VAL A 158 28.26 -2.92 17.39
C VAL A 158 27.65 -1.66 17.99
N GLY A 159 27.09 -1.73 19.21
CA GLY A 159 26.42 -0.60 19.87
C GLY A 159 25.14 -0.14 19.16
N ALA A 160 24.44 -1.05 18.47
CA ALA A 160 23.25 -0.75 17.70
C ALA A 160 21.97 -1.06 18.45
N ASP A 161 21.05 -0.10 18.50
CA ASP A 161 19.69 -0.30 19.01
C ASP A 161 18.71 -0.36 17.82
N LEU A 162 17.93 -1.44 17.71
CA LEU A 162 16.92 -1.59 16.66
C LEU A 162 15.73 -0.61 16.81
N SER A 163 15.61 0.08 17.94
CA SER A 163 14.60 1.11 18.18
C SER A 163 15.07 2.53 17.83
N ASP A 164 16.37 2.73 17.58
CA ASP A 164 16.97 3.99 17.15
C ASP A 164 17.45 3.90 15.69
N ALA A 165 16.79 4.63 14.79
CA ALA A 165 17.11 4.61 13.36
C ALA A 165 18.51 5.15 12.99
N ALA A 166 19.20 5.85 13.91
CA ALA A 166 20.57 6.32 13.72
C ALA A 166 21.62 5.23 13.98
N THR A 167 21.34 4.28 14.89
CA THR A 167 22.24 3.17 15.22
C THR A 167 21.77 1.82 14.68
N ALA A 168 20.49 1.68 14.32
CA ALA A 168 19.92 0.49 13.69
C ALA A 168 20.64 0.14 12.36
N PRO A 169 21.12 -1.10 12.20
CA PRO A 169 21.87 -1.50 11.01
C PRO A 169 20.95 -1.68 9.80
N ARG A 170 21.40 -1.21 8.63
CA ARG A 170 20.64 -1.29 7.36
C ARG A 170 20.99 -2.58 6.61
N PHE A 171 20.00 -3.21 5.99
CA PHE A 171 20.10 -4.54 5.37
C PHE A 171 19.99 -4.50 3.82
N CYS A 172 20.54 -5.52 3.16
CA CYS A 172 20.57 -5.73 1.70
C CYS A 172 20.82 -7.21 1.37
N LEU A 173 19.89 -7.88 0.67
CA LEU A 173 19.95 -9.33 0.43
C LEU A 173 20.75 -9.66 -0.85
N LEU A 174 21.61 -10.69 -0.80
CA LEU A 174 22.54 -11.05 -1.89
C LEU A 174 22.41 -12.52 -2.29
N GLY A 175 22.03 -12.80 -3.55
CA GLY A 175 21.91 -14.15 -4.11
C GLY A 175 23.04 -14.48 -5.10
N ILE A 176 23.60 -15.68 -5.02
CA ILE A 176 24.72 -16.14 -5.88
C ILE A 176 24.20 -17.11 -6.96
N VAL A 177 24.28 -16.71 -8.23
CA VAL A 177 23.88 -17.56 -9.38
C VAL A 177 25.11 -18.08 -10.11
N ASN A 178 25.27 -19.40 -10.20
CA ASN A 178 26.32 -20.06 -10.97
C ASN A 178 25.75 -20.58 -12.32
N PRO A 179 26.55 -20.66 -13.41
CA PRO A 179 26.04 -20.97 -14.74
C PRO A 179 25.72 -22.47 -14.91
N PRO A 180 24.79 -22.83 -15.81
CA PRO A 180 24.36 -24.21 -15.99
C PRO A 180 25.47 -25.11 -16.57
N GLN A 181 25.65 -26.29 -16.00
CA GLN A 181 26.47 -27.34 -16.61
C GLN A 181 25.75 -27.94 -17.83
N ARG A 182 26.48 -28.08 -18.93
CA ARG A 182 26.17 -28.80 -20.20
C ARG A 182 24.72 -29.26 -20.41
N CYS A 183 24.06 -28.66 -21.41
CA CYS A 183 22.96 -29.34 -22.10
C CYS A 183 23.46 -30.70 -22.65
N LEU A 184 22.89 -31.81 -22.18
CA LEU A 184 23.02 -33.10 -22.84
C LEU A 184 22.32 -33.01 -24.19
N ALA A 185 23.08 -33.17 -25.28
CA ALA A 185 22.49 -33.31 -26.61
C ALA A 185 21.68 -34.60 -26.64
N SER A 186 20.35 -34.48 -26.74
CA SER A 186 19.48 -35.62 -26.99
C SER A 186 19.79 -36.19 -28.38
N GLY A 187 20.21 -37.45 -28.43
CA GLY A 187 20.37 -38.18 -29.69
C GLY A 187 19.00 -38.39 -30.34
N GLY A 188 18.69 -37.61 -31.37
CA GLY A 188 17.48 -37.70 -32.19
C GLY A 188 17.81 -37.39 -33.65
N SER A 189 17.22 -38.12 -34.59
CA SER A 189 17.79 -38.32 -35.93
C SER A 189 17.23 -37.41 -37.05
N GLY A 190 18.09 -36.51 -37.57
CA GLY A 190 18.08 -35.98 -38.95
C GLY A 190 17.09 -34.84 -39.30
N PRO A 191 17.17 -34.24 -40.51
CA PRO A 191 18.20 -34.35 -41.55
C PRO A 191 19.02 -33.05 -41.80
N LYS A 192 20.04 -33.12 -42.67
CA LYS A 192 20.96 -32.00 -43.04
C LYS A 192 20.42 -31.12 -44.17
N VAL A 193 20.72 -29.80 -44.15
CA VAL A 193 20.84 -28.93 -45.36
C VAL A 193 22.01 -27.92 -45.16
N ASP A 194 22.47 -27.32 -46.26
CA ASP A 194 23.84 -26.85 -46.58
C ASP A 194 24.44 -25.55 -45.98
N ARG A 195 25.76 -25.40 -46.23
CA ARG A 195 26.57 -24.18 -46.05
C ARG A 195 26.80 -23.41 -47.38
N ALA A 196 26.43 -22.14 -47.42
CA ALA A 196 27.02 -21.05 -48.22
C ALA A 196 26.42 -19.70 -47.73
N ALA A 197 27.09 -18.53 -47.66
CA ALA A 197 28.45 -18.11 -48.02
C ALA A 197 28.96 -16.97 -47.08
N LYS A 198 30.17 -16.45 -47.33
CA LYS A 198 30.77 -15.19 -46.80
C LYS A 198 31.26 -14.36 -48.02
N PRO A 199 31.65 -13.05 -47.95
CA PRO A 199 31.81 -12.15 -46.78
C PRO A 199 31.23 -10.69 -46.92
N ARG A 200 31.13 -9.96 -45.79
CA ARG A 200 31.37 -8.50 -45.48
C ARG A 200 31.12 -7.36 -46.52
N PRO A 201 30.97 -6.06 -46.11
CA PRO A 201 30.75 -5.46 -44.77
C PRO A 201 29.56 -4.47 -44.67
N ALA A 202 29.38 -3.90 -43.47
CA ALA A 202 28.69 -2.62 -43.18
C ALA A 202 27.19 -2.48 -43.53
N ALA A 203 26.35 -2.70 -42.51
CA ALA A 203 25.15 -1.90 -42.29
C ALA A 203 25.01 -1.67 -40.77
N LEU A 204 25.39 -0.47 -40.29
CA LEU A 204 24.74 0.06 -39.09
C LEU A 204 23.29 0.33 -39.47
N LEU A 205 22.34 -0.10 -38.64
CA LEU A 205 21.12 0.66 -38.40
C LEU A 205 20.42 0.16 -37.13
N ASN A 206 20.00 1.13 -36.32
CA ASN A 206 18.99 1.03 -35.26
C ASN A 206 19.25 0.04 -34.12
N TYR A 207 20.11 0.51 -33.21
CA TYR A 207 19.82 0.54 -31.77
C TYR A 207 18.52 1.33 -31.48
N GLN A 208 17.37 0.92 -32.06
CA GLN A 208 16.07 1.44 -31.67
C GLN A 208 15.55 0.64 -30.48
N ARG A 209 15.76 1.20 -29.29
CA ARG A 209 14.85 1.11 -28.13
C ARG A 209 14.27 -0.27 -27.76
N CYS A 210 15.05 -1.34 -27.86
CA CYS A 210 15.00 -2.35 -26.81
C CYS A 210 15.74 -1.78 -25.60
N ARG A 211 15.12 -0.80 -24.92
CA ARG A 211 15.38 -0.61 -23.49
C ARG A 211 15.11 -2.00 -22.88
N PHE A 212 16.14 -2.65 -22.35
CA PHE A 212 15.94 -3.17 -21.00
C PHE A 212 15.44 -1.94 -20.23
N ARG A 213 14.14 -1.89 -19.88
CA ARG A 213 13.81 -1.15 -18.67
C ARG A 213 14.69 -1.82 -17.61
N PRO A 214 15.49 -1.07 -16.84
CA PRO A 214 15.92 -1.57 -15.55
C PRO A 214 14.68 -2.01 -14.76
N ALA A 215 14.86 -2.73 -13.65
CA ALA A 215 13.75 -2.92 -12.70
C ALA A 215 13.46 -1.61 -11.93
N GLU A 216 13.25 -0.51 -12.66
CA GLU A 216 12.97 0.85 -12.19
C GLU A 216 11.48 1.02 -11.80
N ASP A 217 10.61 0.11 -12.22
CA ASP A 217 9.15 0.21 -12.01
C ASP A 217 8.59 -0.69 -10.87
N ILE A 218 9.40 -1.52 -10.19
CA ILE A 218 8.88 -2.46 -9.14
C ILE A 218 9.78 -2.56 -7.90
N PHE A 219 10.42 -1.46 -7.47
CA PHE A 219 11.04 -1.35 -6.14
C PHE A 219 10.93 0.06 -5.56
N HIS A 220 9.84 0.32 -4.84
CA HIS A 220 9.68 1.56 -4.08
C HIS A 220 10.60 1.58 -2.83
N ARG A 221 11.72 2.28 -2.98
CA ARG A 221 12.26 3.31 -2.07
C ARG A 221 12.29 3.08 -0.54
N ARG A 222 12.31 1.84 -0.02
CA ARG A 222 12.75 1.60 1.39
C ARG A 222 14.05 0.82 1.55
N PHE A 223 14.46 0.04 0.56
CA PHE A 223 15.82 -0.53 0.49
C PHE A 223 16.25 -0.64 -0.97
N PRO A 224 17.37 -0.01 -1.41
CA PRO A 224 17.94 -0.31 -2.72
C PRO A 224 18.55 -1.72 -2.69
N ILE A 225 17.92 -2.67 -3.40
CA ILE A 225 18.47 -4.03 -3.54
C ILE A 225 19.63 -4.01 -4.53
N LEU A 226 20.85 -4.06 -4.01
CA LEU A 226 22.08 -4.14 -4.80
C LEU A 226 22.40 -5.61 -5.14
N THR A 227 21.99 -6.06 -6.33
CA THR A 227 22.11 -7.46 -6.75
C THR A 227 23.50 -7.77 -7.33
N ILE A 228 24.53 -8.03 -6.52
CA ILE A 228 25.85 -8.45 -7.05
C ILE A 228 25.89 -9.97 -7.32
N THR A 229 26.14 -10.33 -8.58
CA THR A 229 26.29 -11.72 -9.04
C THR A 229 27.77 -12.14 -9.06
N LEU A 230 28.18 -13.00 -8.13
CA LEU A 230 29.52 -13.61 -8.12
C LEU A 230 29.55 -14.91 -8.95
N LEU A 231 30.31 -14.91 -10.05
CA LEU A 231 30.56 -16.11 -10.87
C LEU A 231 31.87 -16.78 -10.45
N TYR A 232 31.79 -18.03 -9.98
CA TYR A 232 32.97 -18.84 -9.64
C TYR A 232 33.34 -19.77 -10.81
N ASP A 233 34.39 -19.43 -11.56
CA ASP A 233 35.04 -20.35 -12.51
C ASP A 233 35.85 -21.41 -11.73
N LEU A 234 35.37 -22.66 -11.71
CA LEU A 234 35.80 -23.68 -10.74
C LEU A 234 36.16 -25.01 -11.45
N TYR A 235 37.43 -25.20 -11.84
CA TYR A 235 37.93 -26.49 -12.36
C TYR A 235 39.41 -26.77 -12.04
N VAL A 236 39.66 -27.96 -11.48
CA VAL A 236 40.97 -28.62 -11.40
C VAL A 236 40.88 -29.93 -12.22
N LEU A 237 41.96 -30.29 -12.93
CA LEU A 237 42.06 -31.53 -13.72
C LEU A 237 43.44 -32.16 -13.52
N ASN A 238 43.51 -33.49 -13.53
CA ASN A 238 44.74 -34.27 -13.70
C ASN A 238 44.44 -35.49 -14.63
N PRO A 239 45.45 -36.09 -15.30
CA PRO A 239 45.24 -36.75 -16.59
C PRO A 239 45.55 -38.26 -16.58
N TYR A 240 45.48 -38.87 -17.77
CA TYR A 240 45.83 -40.24 -18.17
C TYR A 240 44.75 -41.34 -18.03
N SER A 241 44.73 -42.16 -19.10
CA SER A 241 44.21 -43.54 -19.25
C SER A 241 42.76 -43.87 -18.84
N SER A 242 41.96 -44.11 -19.87
CA SER A 242 41.07 -45.28 -20.08
C SER A 242 40.47 -46.04 -18.87
N ASP A 243 39.15 -46.18 -18.98
CA ASP A 243 38.28 -47.21 -18.38
C ASP A 243 37.89 -47.11 -16.89
N ALA A 244 36.57 -47.12 -16.68
CA ALA A 244 35.82 -47.44 -15.46
C ALA A 244 35.90 -46.49 -14.23
N PHE A 245 34.77 -45.79 -14.02
CA PHE A 245 34.15 -45.39 -12.74
C PHE A 245 34.71 -44.26 -11.85
N SER A 246 33.74 -43.59 -11.20
CA SER A 246 33.83 -42.75 -10.00
C SER A 246 34.62 -41.43 -10.08
N LEU A 247 33.90 -40.29 -9.96
CA LEU A 247 34.47 -39.08 -9.35
C LEU A 247 33.43 -38.17 -8.68
N MET A 248 33.70 -37.88 -7.40
CA MET A 248 32.97 -37.07 -6.43
C MET A 248 33.98 -36.05 -5.83
N LYS A 249 33.68 -34.81 -5.43
CA LYS A 249 32.47 -33.95 -5.39
C LYS A 249 32.96 -32.48 -5.63
N PRO A 250 32.08 -31.49 -5.85
CA PRO A 250 31.79 -30.54 -4.75
C PRO A 250 30.30 -30.16 -4.63
N ALA A 251 29.83 -29.84 -3.42
CA ALA A 251 28.47 -29.30 -3.24
C ALA A 251 28.40 -27.82 -3.60
N THR A 252 27.21 -27.34 -3.96
CA THR A 252 26.98 -25.92 -4.23
C THR A 252 26.65 -25.18 -2.94
N ILE A 253 27.36 -24.09 -2.66
CA ILE A 253 27.13 -23.20 -1.53
C ILE A 253 26.53 -21.89 -2.02
N LEU A 254 25.34 -21.56 -1.52
CA LEU A 254 24.75 -20.23 -1.59
C LEU A 254 24.98 -19.53 -0.24
N SER A 255 25.56 -18.34 -0.24
CA SER A 255 25.79 -17.53 0.97
C SER A 255 25.37 -16.08 0.72
N HIS A 256 24.49 -15.58 1.58
CA HIS A 256 23.99 -14.20 1.54
C HIS A 256 24.88 -13.32 2.40
N CYS A 257 25.29 -12.13 1.93
CA CYS A 257 26.17 -11.21 2.66
C CYS A 257 25.79 -9.73 2.41
N PHE A 258 25.94 -8.87 3.43
CA PHE A 258 25.36 -7.51 3.50
C PHE A 258 26.27 -6.33 3.11
N ILE A 259 25.69 -5.29 2.48
CA ILE A 259 26.36 -4.07 1.94
C ILE A 259 25.45 -2.83 2.04
N ALA A 260 25.99 -1.60 2.24
CA ALA A 260 25.17 -0.37 2.30
C ALA A 260 25.88 0.93 1.86
N THR A 261 25.20 1.72 1.01
CA THR A 261 25.17 3.21 0.98
C THR A 261 24.11 3.71 -0.03
N CYS A 262 23.16 4.57 0.40
CA CYS A 262 22.58 5.71 -0.33
C CYS A 262 21.42 6.37 0.44
N HIS A 263 21.00 7.56 -0.01
CA HIS A 263 20.20 8.55 0.72
C HIS A 263 18.71 8.20 0.87
N ALA A 264 18.10 8.61 1.98
CA ALA A 264 16.65 8.70 2.18
C ALA A 264 16.22 10.17 2.05
N ALA A 265 15.01 10.44 1.55
CA ALA A 265 14.49 11.81 1.42
C ALA A 265 13.93 12.33 2.75
N PHE A 266 12.97 11.61 3.33
CA PHE A 266 12.47 11.92 4.68
C PHE A 266 13.42 11.43 5.79
N GLN A 267 13.72 12.34 6.71
CA GLN A 267 14.31 12.09 8.01
C GLN A 267 13.21 11.81 9.06
N GLY A 268 13.52 11.01 10.08
CA GLY A 268 12.60 10.65 11.18
C GLY A 268 12.35 9.14 11.34
N PRO A 269 11.39 8.71 12.19
CA PRO A 269 10.51 9.56 12.98
C PRO A 269 11.25 10.34 14.08
N PHE A 270 10.92 11.62 14.20
CA PHE A 270 11.26 12.46 15.35
C PHE A 270 10.08 12.55 16.30
N THR A 271 10.27 13.08 17.51
CA THR A 271 9.17 13.38 18.45
C THR A 271 9.12 14.86 18.82
N PHE A 272 7.91 15.31 19.12
CA PHE A 272 7.59 16.64 19.61
C PHE A 272 6.70 16.51 20.84
N THR A 273 7.07 17.18 21.94
CA THR A 273 6.29 17.17 23.18
C THR A 273 5.03 18.03 23.03
N GLN A 274 3.94 17.39 22.63
CA GLN A 274 2.62 17.98 22.41
C GLN A 274 1.79 18.03 23.70
N ARG A 275 0.84 18.96 23.79
CA ARG A 275 -0.11 19.04 24.92
C ARG A 275 -1.20 17.98 24.81
N THR A 276 -1.54 17.33 25.93
CA THR A 276 -2.68 16.39 26.00
C THR A 276 -4.02 17.06 25.65
N THR A 277 -4.17 18.33 26.05
CA THR A 277 -5.34 19.16 25.73
C THR A 277 -4.92 20.60 25.48
N HIS A 278 -5.50 21.22 24.45
CA HIS A 278 -5.44 22.66 24.20
C HIS A 278 -6.69 23.39 24.70
N LEU A 279 -7.80 22.66 24.87
CA LEU A 279 -9.12 23.22 25.16
C LEU A 279 -9.40 23.41 26.66
N SER A 280 -8.68 22.69 27.53
CA SER A 280 -8.83 22.79 28.98
C SER A 280 -7.56 23.29 29.67
N THR A 281 -7.72 24.16 30.66
CA THR A 281 -6.63 24.59 31.56
C THR A 281 -6.39 23.63 32.72
N SER A 282 -7.22 22.59 32.88
CA SER A 282 -7.08 21.54 33.89
C SER A 282 -7.32 20.15 33.30
N LEU A 283 -6.52 19.19 33.73
CA LEU A 283 -6.61 17.80 33.31
C LEU A 283 -7.30 16.94 34.38
N PRO A 284 -8.10 15.93 33.99
CA PRO A 284 -8.61 14.96 34.95
C PRO A 284 -7.46 14.19 35.61
N ALA A 285 -7.67 13.77 36.86
CA ALA A 285 -6.65 13.03 37.60
C ALA A 285 -6.28 11.71 36.89
N GLY A 286 -4.98 11.46 36.71
CA GLY A 286 -4.45 10.26 36.04
C GLY A 286 -4.00 10.46 34.59
N PHE A 287 -4.17 11.65 34.01
CA PHE A 287 -3.63 11.99 32.69
C PHE A 287 -2.37 12.87 32.80
N ASN A 288 -1.41 12.67 31.90
CA ASN A 288 -0.21 13.49 31.77
C ASN A 288 -0.53 14.83 31.10
N ALA A 289 0.27 15.87 31.39
CA ALA A 289 0.14 17.18 30.76
C ALA A 289 0.45 17.18 29.26
N THR A 290 1.34 16.28 28.84
CA THR A 290 1.89 16.19 27.49
C THR A 290 2.02 14.74 27.03
N PHE A 291 2.14 14.55 25.72
CA PHE A 291 2.47 13.31 25.05
C PHE A 291 3.50 13.56 23.94
N GLU A 292 4.17 12.52 23.46
CA GLU A 292 5.11 12.62 22.36
C GLU A 292 4.38 12.37 21.03
N GLN A 293 4.26 13.41 20.20
CA GLN A 293 3.70 13.36 18.86
C GLN A 293 4.82 13.14 17.84
N ARG A 294 4.65 12.22 16.89
CA ARG A 294 5.67 11.89 15.89
C ARG A 294 5.57 12.76 14.64
N TYR A 295 6.72 13.08 14.05
CA TYR A 295 6.78 13.74 12.74
C TYR A 295 7.97 13.26 11.90
N TRP A 296 7.91 13.50 10.60
CA TRP A 296 8.98 13.28 9.62
C TRP A 296 9.20 14.56 8.83
N LEU A 297 10.43 14.73 8.35
CA LEU A 297 10.89 15.96 7.71
C LEU A 297 11.66 15.64 6.42
N ASP A 298 11.28 16.23 5.29
CA ASP A 298 12.06 16.25 4.06
C ASP A 298 12.57 17.67 3.80
N LEU A 299 13.89 17.80 3.68
CA LEU A 299 14.61 19.05 3.38
C LEU A 299 15.33 18.98 2.02
N ALA A 300 15.15 17.92 1.23
CA ALA A 300 15.91 17.70 -0.01
C ALA A 300 15.70 18.81 -1.07
N LYS A 301 14.59 19.56 -0.95
CA LYS A 301 14.17 20.66 -1.82
C LYS A 301 14.11 22.01 -1.10
N TYR A 302 14.41 22.05 0.20
CA TYR A 302 14.19 23.23 1.04
C TYR A 302 15.29 24.28 0.87
N SER A 303 14.89 25.50 0.50
CA SER A 303 15.74 26.69 0.59
C SER A 303 15.44 27.50 1.86
N LYS A 304 16.47 28.08 2.48
CA LYS A 304 16.31 28.69 3.81
C LYS A 304 15.32 29.87 3.82
N GLY A 305 14.25 29.78 4.61
CA GLY A 305 13.20 30.79 4.71
C GLY A 305 12.07 30.63 3.68
N HIS A 306 12.13 29.59 2.84
CA HIS A 306 11.07 29.23 1.91
C HIS A 306 9.93 28.49 2.64
N PRO A 307 8.80 28.18 1.96
CA PRO A 307 7.59 27.66 2.59
C PRO A 307 7.78 26.31 3.32
N VAL A 308 6.80 25.98 4.16
CA VAL A 308 6.66 24.64 4.75
C VAL A 308 5.34 24.03 4.32
N LEU A 309 5.39 22.85 3.71
CA LEU A 309 4.20 22.04 3.43
C LEU A 309 3.97 21.09 4.61
N ILE A 310 2.94 21.36 5.43
CA ILE A 310 2.56 20.47 6.53
C ILE A 310 1.43 19.52 6.09
N VAL A 311 1.72 18.22 6.13
CA VAL A 311 0.81 17.13 5.81
C VAL A 311 0.39 16.42 7.09
N ASP A 312 -0.90 16.27 7.30
CA ASP A 312 -1.44 15.45 8.39
C ASP A 312 -1.57 13.98 7.95
N ALA A 313 -1.13 13.05 8.79
CA ALA A 313 -1.13 11.62 8.47
C ALA A 313 -2.52 10.95 8.43
N ALA A 314 -3.59 11.64 8.83
CA ALA A 314 -4.96 11.13 8.98
C ALA A 314 -5.05 9.94 9.96
N ASP A 315 -5.81 8.91 9.58
CA ASP A 315 -6.22 7.77 10.40
C ASP A 315 -5.25 6.58 10.36
N LYS A 316 -3.98 6.82 10.03
CA LYS A 316 -2.94 5.79 9.81
C LYS A 316 -1.58 6.21 10.40
N PRO A 317 -0.64 5.27 10.60
CA PRO A 317 0.74 5.60 10.98
C PRO A 317 1.39 6.56 9.97
N GLY A 318 2.13 7.55 10.45
CA GLY A 318 2.76 8.54 9.58
C GLY A 318 3.79 7.95 8.60
N GLU A 319 4.37 6.78 8.91
CA GLU A 319 5.19 6.02 7.97
C GLU A 319 4.46 5.69 6.65
N ASP A 320 3.14 5.48 6.68
CA ASP A 320 2.36 5.16 5.47
C ASP A 320 2.11 6.44 4.63
N THR A 321 1.97 7.58 5.30
CA THR A 321 1.84 8.89 4.65
C THR A 321 3.11 9.33 3.95
N VAL A 322 4.28 9.15 4.58
CA VAL A 322 5.59 9.50 3.99
C VAL A 322 5.77 8.85 2.60
N GLY A 323 5.45 7.57 2.45
CA GLY A 323 5.60 6.86 1.18
C GLY A 323 4.71 7.39 0.05
N LEU A 324 3.51 7.89 0.39
CA LEU A 324 2.59 8.55 -0.54
C LEU A 324 3.10 9.94 -0.93
N ILE A 325 3.63 10.70 0.02
CA ILE A 325 4.09 12.08 -0.20
C ILE A 325 5.37 12.14 -1.04
N GLU A 326 6.31 11.21 -0.86
CA GLU A 326 7.52 11.10 -1.72
C GLU A 326 7.20 10.95 -3.23
N GLN A 327 5.97 10.55 -3.56
CA GLN A 327 5.49 10.16 -4.89
C GLN A 327 4.18 10.87 -5.26
N GLY A 328 3.83 11.92 -4.52
CA GLY A 328 2.58 12.66 -4.64
C GLY A 328 2.79 14.09 -5.12
N ILE A 329 1.67 14.79 -5.37
CA ILE A 329 1.67 16.19 -5.83
C ILE A 329 2.44 17.12 -4.89
N VAL A 330 2.38 16.88 -3.57
CA VAL A 330 3.11 17.63 -2.54
C VAL A 330 4.62 17.67 -2.80
N SER A 331 5.21 16.60 -3.35
CA SER A 331 6.63 16.61 -3.71
C SER A 331 6.93 17.55 -4.88
N HIS A 332 6.04 17.65 -5.87
CA HIS A 332 6.20 18.59 -6.98
C HIS A 332 5.95 20.03 -6.55
N ILE A 333 4.95 20.29 -5.69
CA ILE A 333 4.73 21.60 -5.08
C ILE A 333 5.99 22.05 -4.32
N ALA A 334 6.60 21.16 -3.53
CA ALA A 334 7.83 21.47 -2.80
C ALA A 334 9.05 21.74 -3.72
N ASP A 335 9.07 21.15 -4.92
CA ASP A 335 10.10 21.40 -5.94
C ASP A 335 9.96 22.79 -6.56
N ASP A 336 8.71 23.23 -6.78
CA ASP A 336 8.39 24.49 -7.44
C ASP A 336 8.63 25.74 -6.58
N VAL A 337 8.40 25.64 -5.26
CA VAL A 337 8.56 26.76 -4.30
C VAL A 337 9.73 26.56 -3.31
N GLU A 338 10.55 25.53 -3.53
CA GLU A 338 11.70 25.15 -2.68
C GLU A 338 11.33 24.93 -1.19
N ALA A 339 10.23 24.23 -0.94
CA ALA A 339 9.67 24.06 0.40
C ALA A 339 10.30 22.89 1.18
N ALA A 340 10.26 23.00 2.52
CA ALA A 340 10.36 21.85 3.41
C ALA A 340 9.02 21.09 3.45
N ILE A 341 9.06 19.78 3.62
CA ILE A 341 7.85 18.97 3.83
C ILE A 341 7.88 18.38 5.23
N VAL A 342 6.81 18.61 6.01
CA VAL A 342 6.60 17.98 7.31
C VAL A 342 5.41 17.05 7.24
N VAL A 343 5.58 15.78 7.60
CA VAL A 343 4.46 14.86 7.87
C VAL A 343 4.28 14.77 9.37
N LEU A 344 3.12 15.21 9.89
CA LEU A 344 2.78 15.12 11.31
C LEU A 344 1.80 13.96 11.55
N GLU A 345 2.10 13.10 12.53
CA GLU A 345 1.20 12.02 12.93
C GLU A 345 0.03 12.57 13.76
N GLN A 346 -1.20 12.19 13.40
CA GLN A 346 -2.38 12.58 14.16
C GLN A 346 -2.32 11.96 15.57
N ARG A 347 -2.71 12.73 16.60
CA ARG A 347 -2.89 12.21 17.97
C ARG A 347 -3.70 10.90 17.98
N TYR A 348 -3.26 9.95 18.82
CA TYR A 348 -3.72 8.55 18.93
C TYR A 348 -3.38 7.61 17.77
N TYR A 349 -3.00 8.08 16.59
CA TYR A 349 -2.66 7.19 15.47
C TYR A 349 -1.16 6.84 15.45
N GLY A 350 -0.82 5.73 14.80
CA GLY A 350 0.55 5.21 14.72
C GLY A 350 1.16 4.88 16.09
N ARG A 351 2.02 5.77 16.60
CA ARG A 351 2.57 5.67 17.98
C ARG A 351 2.38 6.95 18.79
N SER A 352 1.67 7.96 18.26
CA SER A 352 1.43 9.25 18.92
C SER A 352 0.29 9.19 19.94
N PHE A 353 0.35 8.21 20.85
CA PHE A 353 -0.70 7.95 21.82
C PHE A 353 -0.69 8.94 22.99
N VAL A 354 -1.80 9.65 23.17
CA VAL A 354 -2.03 10.60 24.28
C VAL A 354 -2.23 9.89 25.62
N THR A 355 -2.71 8.64 25.58
CA THR A 355 -3.14 7.87 26.76
C THR A 355 -2.63 6.43 26.70
N GLN A 356 -2.62 5.74 27.84
CA GLN A 356 -2.15 4.33 27.95
C GLN A 356 -3.20 3.29 27.51
N ASN A 357 -4.43 3.71 27.20
CA ASN A 357 -5.53 2.87 26.73
C ASN A 357 -6.53 3.69 25.90
N LEU A 358 -7.44 3.00 25.21
CA LEU A 358 -8.48 3.51 24.31
C LEU A 358 -9.90 3.37 24.92
N SER A 359 -10.02 3.56 26.23
CA SER A 359 -11.33 3.66 26.90
C SER A 359 -12.06 4.96 26.54
N THR A 360 -13.38 5.01 26.71
CA THR A 360 -14.21 6.22 26.50
C THR A 360 -13.64 7.45 27.22
N ALA A 361 -13.19 7.28 28.47
CA ALA A 361 -12.57 8.36 29.24
C ALA A 361 -11.18 8.77 28.72
N SER A 362 -10.43 7.85 28.12
CA SER A 362 -9.15 8.15 27.50
C SER A 362 -9.29 8.77 26.11
N LEU A 363 -10.33 8.43 25.35
CA LEU A 363 -10.57 8.94 23.99
C LEU A 363 -11.17 10.35 23.96
N GLN A 364 -11.50 10.96 25.11
CA GLN A 364 -12.07 12.32 25.15
C GLN A 364 -11.19 13.39 24.46
N PHE A 365 -9.86 13.19 24.42
CA PHE A 365 -8.92 14.10 23.74
C PHE A 365 -8.74 13.77 22.24
N LEU A 366 -9.38 12.73 21.70
CA LEU A 366 -9.47 12.47 20.26
C LEU A 366 -10.73 13.17 19.72
N ASN A 367 -10.56 14.41 19.28
CA ASN A 367 -11.61 15.22 18.65
C ASN A 367 -11.00 16.23 17.66
N MET A 368 -11.83 16.83 16.80
CA MET A 368 -11.39 17.77 15.76
C MET A 368 -10.69 19.01 16.32
N ASP A 369 -11.30 19.67 17.30
CA ASP A 369 -10.82 20.93 17.87
C ASP A 369 -9.40 20.78 18.45
N GLU A 370 -9.17 19.68 19.16
CA GLU A 370 -7.86 19.28 19.68
C GLU A 370 -6.83 18.96 18.58
N ALA A 371 -7.23 18.26 17.52
CA ALA A 371 -6.33 17.91 16.41
C ALA A 371 -5.91 19.13 15.56
N LEU A 372 -6.80 20.11 15.38
CA LEU A 372 -6.47 21.39 14.73
C LEU A 372 -5.49 22.19 15.59
N ALA A 373 -5.73 22.24 16.91
CA ALA A 373 -4.87 22.93 17.85
C ALA A 373 -3.46 22.30 17.93
N ASP A 374 -3.34 20.97 17.81
CA ASP A 374 -2.03 20.29 17.70
C ASP A 374 -1.21 20.82 16.53
N MET A 375 -1.79 20.86 15.33
CA MET A 375 -1.09 21.28 14.12
C MET A 375 -0.67 22.74 14.17
N ALA A 376 -1.54 23.63 14.67
CA ALA A 376 -1.22 25.05 14.83
C ALA A 376 -0.14 25.27 15.91
N TYR A 377 -0.22 24.58 17.05
CA TYR A 377 0.77 24.65 18.11
C TYR A 377 2.13 24.09 17.67
N PHE A 378 2.12 22.97 16.94
CA PHE A 378 3.31 22.36 16.35
C PHE A 378 3.99 23.30 15.34
N ALA A 379 3.22 24.01 14.50
CA ALA A 379 3.78 24.98 13.55
C ALA A 379 4.45 26.16 14.28
N GLU A 380 3.82 26.75 15.30
CA GLU A 380 4.42 27.84 16.10
C GLU A 380 5.65 27.42 16.90
N HIS A 381 5.70 26.16 17.36
CA HIS A 381 6.74 25.63 18.25
C HIS A 381 7.61 24.58 17.55
N PHE A 382 7.68 24.62 16.21
CA PHE A 382 8.39 23.62 15.43
C PHE A 382 9.84 23.49 15.92
N PRO A 383 10.32 22.28 16.28
CA PRO A 383 11.60 22.08 16.97
C PRO A 383 12.79 22.16 15.99
N TYR A 384 12.93 23.30 15.31
CA TYR A 384 13.99 23.56 14.31
C TYR A 384 15.39 23.46 14.91
N ASP A 385 15.56 23.68 16.22
CA ASP A 385 16.84 23.61 16.93
C ASP A 385 17.39 22.19 17.08
N GLN A 386 16.56 21.18 16.79
CA GLN A 386 16.96 19.77 16.73
C GLN A 386 17.55 19.38 15.36
N HIS A 387 17.43 20.24 14.34
CA HIS A 387 17.84 19.96 12.95
C HIS A 387 18.97 20.91 12.54
N SER A 388 20.14 20.38 12.20
CA SER A 388 21.35 21.19 11.97
C SER A 388 21.29 22.09 10.73
N GLU A 389 20.38 21.76 9.81
CA GLU A 389 20.10 22.43 8.55
C GLU A 389 19.13 23.62 8.71
N LEU A 390 18.51 23.79 9.87
CA LEU A 390 17.41 24.74 10.11
C LEU A 390 17.76 25.83 11.13
N ASP A 391 16.98 26.92 11.09
CA ASP A 391 16.90 27.89 12.17
C ASP A 391 15.50 28.52 12.20
N ALA A 392 15.31 29.54 13.06
CA ALA A 392 14.03 30.21 13.27
C ALA A 392 13.40 30.84 12.01
N SER A 393 14.11 30.93 10.88
CA SER A 393 13.53 31.33 9.59
C SER A 393 12.40 30.40 9.11
N ILE A 394 12.37 29.14 9.54
CA ILE A 394 11.32 28.19 9.15
C ILE A 394 9.99 28.40 9.90
N LEU A 395 9.93 29.22 10.96
CA LEU A 395 8.70 29.41 11.74
C LEU A 395 7.62 30.20 10.96
N PRO A 396 6.31 30.02 11.24
CA PRO A 396 5.20 30.71 10.55
C PRO A 396 5.27 32.24 10.47
N VAL A 397 6.01 32.87 11.38
CA VAL A 397 6.25 34.33 11.40
C VAL A 397 7.31 34.79 10.38
N ASN A 398 8.12 33.86 9.87
CA ASN A 398 9.28 34.08 9.00
C ASN A 398 9.24 33.26 7.69
N ALA A 399 8.28 32.34 7.53
CA ALA A 399 8.03 31.57 6.31
C ALA A 399 6.53 31.20 6.22
N PRO A 400 5.93 31.11 5.03
CA PRO A 400 4.53 30.71 4.89
C PRO A 400 4.37 29.19 5.07
N TRP A 401 3.58 28.78 6.06
CA TRP A 401 3.17 27.38 6.22
C TRP A 401 1.88 27.12 5.44
N ILE A 402 1.87 26.04 4.66
CA ILE A 402 0.75 25.64 3.81
C ILE A 402 0.34 24.24 4.21
N SER A 403 -0.92 24.05 4.61
CA SER A 403 -1.42 22.73 4.98
C SER A 403 -1.90 21.95 3.75
N TYR A 404 -1.61 20.65 3.71
CA TYR A 404 -2.13 19.74 2.70
C TYR A 404 -2.74 18.53 3.39
N GLY A 405 -3.86 18.04 2.88
CA GLY A 405 -4.41 16.76 3.30
C GLY A 405 -5.48 16.24 2.37
N HIS A 406 -5.72 14.93 2.47
CA HIS A 406 -6.85 14.27 1.81
C HIS A 406 -7.90 13.80 2.84
N TRP A 407 -9.17 13.72 2.45
CA TRP A 407 -10.25 13.24 3.31
C TRP A 407 -10.31 14.01 4.65
N ILE A 408 -10.31 13.33 5.79
CA ILE A 408 -10.33 13.96 7.13
C ILE A 408 -9.10 14.85 7.37
N ALA A 409 -7.93 14.52 6.80
CA ALA A 409 -6.78 15.43 6.80
C ALA A 409 -7.00 16.64 5.88
N GLY A 410 -7.71 16.49 4.77
CA GLY A 410 -8.12 17.59 3.90
C GLY A 410 -9.12 18.53 4.58
N THR A 411 -10.06 17.97 5.37
CA THR A 411 -10.94 18.79 6.22
C THR A 411 -10.13 19.55 7.25
N LYS A 412 -9.15 18.91 7.91
CA LYS A 412 -8.24 19.62 8.82
C LYS A 412 -7.45 20.72 8.11
N ALA A 413 -6.90 20.49 6.92
CA ALA A 413 -6.21 21.52 6.14
C ALA A 413 -7.11 22.74 5.88
N ALA A 414 -8.35 22.51 5.42
CA ALA A 414 -9.33 23.57 5.19
C ALA A 414 -9.71 24.34 6.47
N LEU A 415 -9.89 23.63 7.58
CA LEU A 415 -10.23 24.24 8.86
C LEU A 415 -9.05 24.98 9.50
N LEU A 416 -7.82 24.52 9.33
CA LEU A 416 -6.61 25.22 9.77
C LEU A 416 -6.48 26.59 9.10
N ARG A 417 -6.64 26.66 7.78
CA ARG A 417 -6.59 27.91 7.02
C ARG A 417 -7.61 28.93 7.50
N LYS A 418 -8.82 28.48 7.88
CA LYS A 418 -9.88 29.35 8.44
C LYS A 418 -9.66 29.73 9.91
N MET A 419 -9.26 28.78 10.76
CA MET A 419 -9.26 28.94 12.22
C MET A 419 -7.92 29.42 12.79
N TYR A 420 -6.82 29.09 12.11
CA TYR A 420 -5.44 29.41 12.48
C TYR A 420 -4.72 30.16 11.34
N PRO A 421 -5.31 31.24 10.79
CA PRO A 421 -4.86 31.85 9.54
C PRO A 421 -3.49 32.54 9.62
N LYS A 422 -2.97 32.76 10.84
CA LYS A 422 -1.65 33.33 11.14
C LYS A 422 -0.56 32.25 11.18
N GLN A 423 -0.91 31.06 11.64
CA GLN A 423 -0.02 29.90 11.72
C GLN A 423 0.03 29.14 10.40
N LEU A 424 -1.09 29.05 9.68
CA LEU A 424 -1.22 28.37 8.39
C LEU A 424 -1.74 29.36 7.33
N TRP A 425 -0.83 29.79 6.46
CA TRP A 425 -1.05 30.80 5.43
C TRP A 425 -1.99 30.34 4.30
N GLY A 426 -1.81 29.10 3.83
CA GLY A 426 -2.56 28.50 2.74
C GLY A 426 -3.02 27.07 3.06
N ALA A 427 -3.96 26.53 2.28
CA ALA A 427 -4.37 25.13 2.38
C ALA A 427 -4.84 24.52 1.06
N ILE A 428 -4.46 23.27 0.83
CA ILE A 428 -5.06 22.38 -0.17
C ILE A 428 -5.85 21.29 0.56
N ALA A 429 -7.13 21.17 0.20
CA ALA A 429 -8.09 20.26 0.81
C ALA A 429 -8.63 19.28 -0.24
N SER A 430 -7.95 18.15 -0.38
CA SER A 430 -8.28 17.06 -1.32
C SER A 430 -9.40 16.17 -0.75
N SER A 431 -10.43 15.90 -1.55
CA SER A 431 -11.57 15.02 -1.22
C SER A 431 -12.11 15.22 0.19
N ALA A 432 -12.20 16.48 0.63
CA ALA A 432 -12.39 16.86 2.03
C ALA A 432 -13.88 16.87 2.42
N PRO A 433 -14.37 15.94 3.27
CA PRO A 433 -15.75 15.95 3.73
C PRO A 433 -15.93 17.06 4.78
N LEU A 434 -16.63 18.12 4.40
CA LEU A 434 -16.86 19.31 5.24
C LEU A 434 -18.13 19.21 6.08
N LEU A 435 -19.08 18.36 5.67
CA LEU A 435 -20.39 18.20 6.29
C LEU A 435 -20.47 16.83 6.99
N ALA A 436 -20.53 16.82 8.31
CA ALA A 436 -20.81 15.64 9.12
C ALA A 436 -22.31 15.30 9.04
N ILE A 437 -22.62 14.02 8.79
CA ILE A 437 -23.99 13.50 8.70
C ILE A 437 -23.99 12.13 9.37
N GLN A 438 -24.91 11.90 10.31
CA GLN A 438 -25.02 10.62 11.02
C GLN A 438 -25.14 9.44 10.04
N ASN A 439 -26.07 9.56 9.10
CA ASN A 439 -26.33 8.58 8.04
C ASN A 439 -26.04 9.18 6.67
N VAL A 440 -24.98 8.69 6.01
CA VAL A 440 -24.49 9.22 4.72
C VAL A 440 -24.74 8.22 3.57
N TRP A 441 -25.97 7.73 3.46
CA TRP A 441 -26.42 6.85 2.36
C TRP A 441 -26.05 7.39 0.95
N GLN A 442 -25.85 8.70 0.80
CA GLN A 442 -25.39 9.32 -0.45
C GLN A 442 -23.99 8.85 -0.91
N TYR A 443 -23.20 8.25 -0.01
CA TYR A 443 -21.96 7.54 -0.36
C TYR A 443 -22.23 6.41 -1.35
N LEU A 444 -23.28 5.62 -1.09
CA LEU A 444 -23.69 4.48 -1.90
C LEU A 444 -24.37 4.95 -3.20
N GLU A 445 -25.18 6.00 -3.12
CA GLU A 445 -25.81 6.64 -4.28
C GLU A 445 -24.77 7.12 -5.30
N ALA A 446 -23.63 7.65 -4.85
CA ALA A 446 -22.52 8.02 -5.73
C ALA A 446 -21.96 6.80 -6.50
N ILE A 447 -21.78 5.65 -5.83
CA ILE A 447 -21.37 4.39 -6.48
C ILE A 447 -22.45 3.97 -7.50
N ARG A 448 -23.71 3.93 -7.08
CA ARG A 448 -24.88 3.50 -7.87
C ARG A 448 -25.07 4.35 -9.14
N LEU A 449 -24.75 5.63 -9.10
CA LEU A 449 -24.88 6.56 -10.23
C LEU A 449 -23.68 6.59 -11.18
N ARG A 450 -22.49 6.17 -10.73
CA ARG A 450 -21.22 6.37 -11.46
C ARG A 450 -20.56 5.08 -11.93
N ALA A 451 -20.81 3.95 -11.28
CA ALA A 451 -20.28 2.66 -11.69
C ALA A 451 -20.98 2.11 -12.96
N ASP A 452 -20.43 1.02 -13.50
CA ASP A 452 -20.99 0.34 -14.66
C ASP A 452 -22.48 -0.05 -14.42
N PRO A 453 -23.42 0.35 -15.30
CA PRO A 453 -24.84 0.11 -15.08
C PRO A 453 -25.22 -1.37 -14.97
N LEU A 454 -24.53 -2.27 -15.68
CA LEU A 454 -24.82 -3.70 -15.62
C LEU A 454 -24.33 -4.30 -14.30
N CYS A 455 -23.15 -3.90 -13.84
CA CYS A 455 -22.61 -4.26 -12.53
C CYS A 455 -23.55 -3.82 -11.39
N ILE A 456 -23.99 -2.56 -11.41
CA ILE A 456 -24.96 -2.03 -10.43
C ILE A 456 -26.31 -2.74 -10.53
N GLN A 457 -26.77 -3.09 -11.74
CA GLN A 457 -28.00 -3.86 -11.90
C GLN A 457 -27.90 -5.26 -11.30
N VAL A 458 -26.76 -5.95 -11.43
CA VAL A 458 -26.50 -7.23 -10.75
C VAL A 458 -26.52 -7.07 -9.23
N VAL A 459 -25.78 -6.08 -8.68
CA VAL A 459 -25.74 -5.84 -7.22
C VAL A 459 -27.14 -5.54 -6.67
N THR A 460 -27.83 -4.55 -7.23
CA THR A 460 -29.17 -4.13 -6.80
C THR A 460 -30.21 -5.25 -6.92
N THR A 461 -30.11 -6.12 -7.93
CA THR A 461 -31.00 -7.29 -8.09
C THR A 461 -30.78 -8.33 -7.00
N VAL A 462 -29.52 -8.71 -6.74
CA VAL A 462 -29.19 -9.69 -5.69
C VAL A 462 -29.55 -9.17 -4.30
N VAL A 463 -29.30 -7.89 -4.02
CA VAL A 463 -29.70 -7.25 -2.77
C VAL A 463 -31.22 -7.23 -2.62
N ALA A 464 -31.97 -6.87 -3.67
CA ALA A 464 -33.43 -6.87 -3.64
C ALA A 464 -34.01 -8.27 -3.43
N ASP A 465 -33.49 -9.30 -4.11
CA ASP A 465 -33.95 -10.70 -3.95
C ASP A 465 -33.78 -11.22 -2.51
N ILE A 466 -32.71 -10.80 -1.82
CA ILE A 466 -32.47 -11.18 -0.42
C ILE A 466 -33.32 -10.33 0.53
N ASP A 467 -33.42 -9.02 0.31
CA ASP A 467 -34.29 -8.12 1.09
C ASP A 467 -35.76 -8.57 1.03
N ASP A 468 -36.24 -9.04 -0.13
CA ASP A 468 -37.57 -9.60 -0.33
C ASP A 468 -37.86 -10.82 0.56
N GLU A 469 -36.85 -11.65 0.87
CA GLU A 469 -36.99 -12.78 1.80
C GLU A 469 -36.78 -12.36 3.27
N ILE A 470 -35.98 -11.31 3.52
CA ILE A 470 -35.85 -10.68 4.85
C ILE A 470 -37.20 -10.13 5.31
N ASP A 471 -37.89 -9.38 4.46
CA ASP A 471 -39.20 -8.78 4.77
C ASP A 471 -40.28 -9.84 5.06
N ARG A 472 -40.12 -11.06 4.54
CA ARG A 472 -41.03 -12.20 4.79
C ARG A 472 -40.64 -13.02 6.02
N ALA A 473 -39.40 -12.94 6.49
CA ALA A 473 -38.87 -13.80 7.55
C ALA A 473 -39.41 -13.44 8.94
N GLY A 474 -39.70 -12.16 9.19
CA GLY A 474 -40.04 -11.66 10.51
C GLY A 474 -38.83 -11.57 11.45
N LEU A 475 -39.10 -11.13 12.69
CA LEU A 475 -38.07 -10.96 13.73
C LEU A 475 -38.28 -11.94 14.89
N ASP A 476 -37.18 -12.33 15.53
CA ASP A 476 -37.19 -13.12 16.77
C ASP A 476 -37.35 -12.26 18.04
N GLU A 477 -37.23 -12.89 19.21
CA GLU A 477 -37.41 -12.23 20.52
C GLU A 477 -36.33 -11.17 20.82
N ASP A 478 -35.15 -11.27 20.20
CA ASP A 478 -34.04 -10.32 20.35
C ASP A 478 -34.08 -9.21 19.27
N GLY A 479 -35.02 -9.26 18.32
CA GLY A 479 -35.15 -8.31 17.21
C GLY A 479 -34.24 -8.62 16.02
N GLU A 480 -33.68 -9.82 15.95
CA GLU A 480 -32.94 -10.32 14.80
C GLU A 480 -33.85 -10.93 13.74
N ILE A 481 -33.42 -10.87 12.48
CA ILE A 481 -34.16 -11.45 11.36
C ILE A 481 -34.09 -12.97 11.45
N ILE A 482 -35.25 -13.62 11.48
CA ILE A 482 -35.34 -15.08 11.56
C ILE A 482 -34.68 -15.69 10.31
N ILE A 483 -33.78 -16.64 10.51
CA ILE A 483 -33.16 -17.37 9.38
C ILE A 483 -34.17 -18.42 8.88
N ASN A 484 -34.99 -18.01 7.92
CA ASN A 484 -35.88 -18.91 7.19
C ASN A 484 -35.09 -19.78 6.18
N GLU A 485 -35.78 -20.71 5.51
CA GLU A 485 -35.15 -21.69 4.61
C GLU A 485 -34.49 -21.04 3.36
N PRO A 486 -35.11 -20.05 2.67
CA PRO A 486 -34.42 -19.25 1.66
C PRO A 486 -33.16 -18.53 2.15
N LEU A 487 -33.22 -17.82 3.28
CA LEU A 487 -32.08 -17.08 3.85
C LEU A 487 -30.95 -18.01 4.29
N ALA A 488 -31.26 -19.22 4.75
CA ALA A 488 -30.27 -20.26 5.01
C ALA A 488 -29.54 -20.69 3.72
N ARG A 489 -30.27 -20.89 2.62
CA ARG A 489 -29.66 -21.24 1.31
C ARG A 489 -28.79 -20.13 0.75
N TYR A 490 -29.19 -18.86 0.85
CA TYR A 490 -28.34 -17.75 0.42
C TYR A 490 -27.05 -17.70 1.24
N ARG A 491 -27.13 -17.82 2.57
CA ARG A 491 -25.94 -17.86 3.44
C ARG A 491 -25.02 -19.04 3.11
N GLU A 492 -25.56 -20.22 2.79
CA GLU A 492 -24.77 -21.36 2.31
C GLU A 492 -24.11 -21.08 0.95
N MET A 493 -24.87 -20.52 0.00
CA MET A 493 -24.38 -20.19 -1.35
C MET A 493 -23.21 -19.19 -1.31
N PHE A 494 -23.24 -18.20 -0.42
CA PHE A 494 -22.15 -17.23 -0.24
C PHE A 494 -21.01 -17.75 0.66
N ASN A 495 -21.11 -18.99 1.20
CA ASN A 495 -20.19 -19.55 2.21
C ASN A 495 -20.10 -18.70 3.50
N LEU A 496 -21.23 -18.13 3.91
CA LEU A 496 -21.39 -17.24 5.07
C LEU A 496 -22.37 -17.81 6.12
N SER A 497 -22.59 -19.13 6.14
CA SER A 497 -23.40 -19.82 7.15
C SER A 497 -22.88 -19.70 8.59
N THR A 498 -21.65 -19.24 8.78
CA THR A 498 -21.04 -18.92 10.09
C THR A 498 -21.47 -17.59 10.67
N GLU A 499 -22.04 -16.69 9.87
CA GLU A 499 -22.49 -15.37 10.32
C GLU A 499 -23.67 -15.51 11.27
N LYS A 500 -23.65 -14.79 12.40
CA LYS A 500 -24.62 -15.02 13.49
C LYS A 500 -26.01 -14.55 13.13
N THR A 501 -26.12 -13.42 12.43
CA THR A 501 -27.39 -12.80 12.04
C THR A 501 -27.42 -12.56 10.53
N VAL A 502 -28.62 -12.35 9.99
CA VAL A 502 -28.78 -12.02 8.56
C VAL A 502 -28.17 -10.65 8.24
N ARG A 503 -28.13 -9.72 9.21
CA ARG A 503 -27.49 -8.41 9.07
C ARG A 503 -25.96 -8.54 8.97
N ASP A 504 -25.33 -9.37 9.79
CA ASP A 504 -23.88 -9.62 9.68
C ASP A 504 -23.54 -10.25 8.32
N PHE A 505 -24.36 -11.19 7.84
CA PHE A 505 -24.27 -11.75 6.48
C PHE A 505 -24.34 -10.68 5.39
N MET A 506 -25.38 -9.83 5.38
CA MET A 506 -25.53 -8.80 4.35
C MET A 506 -24.42 -7.75 4.40
N ASN A 507 -23.84 -7.48 5.57
CA ASN A 507 -22.68 -6.60 5.67
C ASN A 507 -21.41 -7.21 5.06
N GLN A 508 -21.18 -8.53 5.18
CA GLN A 508 -20.09 -9.22 4.47
C GLN A 508 -20.31 -9.27 2.95
N VAL A 509 -21.56 -9.37 2.48
CA VAL A 509 -21.90 -9.26 1.04
C VAL A 509 -21.58 -7.86 0.51
N ALA A 510 -21.70 -6.83 1.34
CA ALA A 510 -21.45 -5.44 0.98
C ALA A 510 -19.97 -5.03 0.95
N THR A 511 -19.05 -5.79 1.55
CA THR A 511 -17.63 -5.41 1.67
C THR A 511 -16.95 -4.96 0.36
N PRO A 512 -17.22 -5.56 -0.82
CA PRO A 512 -16.61 -5.11 -2.08
C PRO A 512 -17.01 -3.69 -2.51
N LEU A 513 -18.09 -3.11 -1.97
CA LEU A 513 -18.48 -1.73 -2.26
C LEU A 513 -17.41 -0.71 -1.84
N GLY A 514 -16.62 -1.03 -0.81
CA GLY A 514 -15.48 -0.20 -0.38
C GLY A 514 -14.33 -0.14 -1.39
N LEU A 515 -14.26 -1.06 -2.36
CA LEU A 515 -13.24 -1.04 -3.42
C LEU A 515 -13.41 0.17 -4.36
N TRP A 516 -14.61 0.74 -4.47
CA TRP A 516 -14.86 1.94 -5.28
C TRP A 516 -14.01 3.14 -4.85
N GLN A 517 -13.82 3.31 -3.53
CA GLN A 517 -12.99 4.37 -2.95
C GLN A 517 -11.47 4.11 -3.15
N ARG A 518 -11.07 2.86 -3.40
CA ARG A 518 -9.66 2.48 -3.61
C ARG A 518 -9.18 2.63 -5.05
N ARG A 519 -10.09 2.87 -6.01
CA ARG A 519 -9.73 3.11 -7.41
C ARG A 519 -8.73 4.27 -7.51
N SER A 520 -7.73 4.10 -8.36
CA SER A 520 -6.71 5.11 -8.64
C SER A 520 -6.42 5.13 -10.14
N TRP A 521 -6.14 6.31 -10.68
CA TRP A 521 -5.66 6.47 -12.06
C TRP A 521 -4.18 6.05 -12.22
N ASP A 522 -3.42 6.06 -11.11
CA ASP A 522 -2.00 5.73 -11.10
C ASP A 522 -1.83 4.20 -11.02
N GLU A 523 -1.30 3.61 -12.10
CA GLU A 523 -1.05 2.17 -12.22
C GLU A 523 -0.07 1.59 -11.18
N ARG A 524 0.66 2.45 -10.46
CA ARG A 524 1.58 2.03 -9.38
C ARG A 524 0.87 1.80 -8.05
N GLN A 525 -0.35 2.29 -7.87
CA GLN A 525 -1.11 2.11 -6.63
C GLN A 525 -1.68 0.69 -6.54
N GLN A 526 -1.62 0.12 -5.34
CA GLN A 526 -2.22 -1.19 -5.05
C GLN A 526 -3.74 -1.14 -5.14
N ASP A 527 -4.37 -2.28 -5.42
CA ASP A 527 -5.82 -2.48 -5.54
C ASP A 527 -6.54 -1.62 -6.62
N ASN A 528 -5.82 -0.90 -7.48
CA ASN A 528 -6.41 0.09 -8.40
C ASN A 528 -7.43 -0.49 -9.40
N GLN A 529 -7.35 -1.78 -9.73
CA GLN A 529 -8.27 -2.53 -10.60
C GLN A 529 -9.25 -3.44 -9.83
N ALA A 530 -9.24 -3.43 -8.48
CA ALA A 530 -10.01 -4.37 -7.67
C ALA A 530 -11.53 -4.22 -7.87
N TRP A 531 -12.01 -3.00 -8.12
CA TRP A 531 -13.40 -2.73 -8.47
C TRP A 531 -13.77 -3.27 -9.86
N GLU A 532 -12.90 -3.07 -10.84
CA GLU A 532 -13.07 -3.54 -12.22
C GLU A 532 -13.10 -5.08 -12.25
N TYR A 533 -12.27 -5.75 -11.44
CA TYR A 533 -12.33 -7.20 -11.24
C TYR A 533 -13.61 -7.65 -10.52
N PHE A 534 -14.11 -6.90 -9.53
CA PHE A 534 -15.41 -7.16 -8.91
C PHE A 534 -16.54 -7.13 -9.94
N CYS A 535 -16.68 -6.04 -10.69
CA CYS A 535 -17.71 -5.89 -11.72
C CYS A 535 -17.57 -6.90 -12.87
N ALA A 536 -16.35 -7.24 -13.29
CA ALA A 536 -16.13 -8.24 -14.35
C ALA A 536 -16.55 -9.66 -13.93
N ASN A 537 -16.42 -10.02 -12.65
CA ASN A 537 -16.93 -11.30 -12.15
C ASN A 537 -18.45 -11.30 -12.03
N LEU A 538 -19.04 -10.22 -11.50
CA LEU A 538 -20.50 -10.10 -11.34
C LEU A 538 -21.24 -10.14 -12.69
N THR A 539 -20.69 -9.49 -13.71
CA THR A 539 -21.31 -9.38 -15.05
C THR A 539 -20.94 -10.55 -16.00
N GLN A 540 -20.15 -11.54 -15.53
CA GLN A 540 -19.68 -12.63 -16.38
C GLN A 540 -20.84 -13.46 -16.95
N GLY A 541 -20.96 -13.47 -18.29
CA GLY A 541 -22.03 -14.21 -18.97
C GLY A 541 -23.42 -13.60 -18.81
N ILE A 542 -23.49 -12.30 -18.55
CA ILE A 542 -24.72 -11.50 -18.49
C ILE A 542 -24.62 -10.37 -19.54
N SER A 543 -25.73 -10.06 -20.21
CA SER A 543 -25.85 -8.96 -21.17
C SER A 543 -26.97 -8.00 -20.79
N LEU A 544 -26.85 -6.72 -21.17
CA LEU A 544 -27.92 -5.71 -20.97
C LEU A 544 -29.23 -6.05 -21.69
N GLU A 545 -29.20 -6.91 -22.70
CA GLU A 545 -30.42 -7.40 -23.37
C GLU A 545 -31.20 -8.38 -22.47
N GLU A 546 -30.51 -9.21 -21.69
CA GLU A 546 -31.13 -10.09 -20.68
C GLU A 546 -31.70 -9.30 -19.48
N THR A 547 -31.39 -8.01 -19.34
CA THR A 547 -31.84 -7.16 -18.23
C THR A 547 -32.92 -6.13 -18.62
N ALA A 548 -33.22 -5.99 -19.92
CA ALA A 548 -34.11 -4.94 -20.45
C ALA A 548 -35.57 -5.37 -20.67
N ASP A 549 -35.93 -6.64 -20.42
CA ASP A 549 -37.25 -7.20 -20.73
C ASP A 549 -38.34 -6.77 -19.74
N SER A 550 -38.74 -5.50 -19.86
CA SER A 550 -39.86 -4.87 -19.19
C SER A 550 -41.02 -4.66 -20.17
N GLN A 551 -41.79 -5.72 -20.46
CA GLN A 551 -43.26 -5.77 -20.39
C GLN A 551 -43.93 -6.80 -21.35
N THR A 552 -44.60 -7.79 -20.74
CA THR A 552 -45.88 -8.43 -21.15
C THR A 552 -45.92 -9.77 -21.92
N THR A 553 -44.86 -10.58 -21.95
CA THR A 553 -44.98 -12.00 -22.36
C THR A 553 -44.47 -13.02 -21.34
N LYS A 554 -44.78 -14.29 -21.61
CA LYS A 554 -44.44 -15.43 -20.74
C LYS A 554 -42.97 -15.85 -20.88
N GLY A 555 -42.29 -15.45 -21.96
CA GLY A 555 -40.85 -15.63 -22.13
C GLY A 555 -40.05 -14.70 -21.19
N ASP A 556 -40.52 -13.48 -21.00
CA ASP A 556 -39.89 -12.43 -20.18
C ASP A 556 -39.68 -12.90 -18.73
N GLN A 557 -40.62 -13.70 -18.19
CA GLN A 557 -40.52 -14.26 -16.83
C GLN A 557 -39.42 -15.32 -16.71
N GLU A 558 -39.20 -16.11 -17.76
CA GLU A 558 -38.16 -17.13 -17.80
C GLU A 558 -36.78 -16.47 -17.98
N SER A 559 -36.67 -15.49 -18.89
CA SER A 559 -35.49 -14.64 -19.05
C SER A 559 -35.11 -13.94 -17.74
N LYS A 560 -36.09 -13.34 -17.05
CA LYS A 560 -35.87 -12.69 -15.74
C LYS A 560 -35.39 -13.69 -14.69
N ALA A 561 -36.01 -14.86 -14.57
CA ALA A 561 -35.57 -15.88 -13.62
C ALA A 561 -34.13 -16.37 -13.89
N VAL A 562 -33.74 -16.51 -15.17
CA VAL A 562 -32.37 -16.85 -15.58
C VAL A 562 -31.39 -15.73 -15.20
N PHE A 563 -31.74 -14.46 -15.45
CA PHE A 563 -30.90 -13.32 -15.04
C PHE A 563 -30.68 -13.28 -13.52
N HIS A 564 -31.76 -13.37 -12.72
CA HIS A 564 -31.68 -13.38 -11.27
C HIS A 564 -30.80 -14.54 -10.74
N SER A 565 -30.95 -15.75 -11.29
CA SER A 565 -30.10 -16.91 -10.90
C SER A 565 -28.62 -16.65 -11.20
N ARG A 566 -28.27 -16.19 -12.41
CA ARG A 566 -26.88 -15.90 -12.77
C ARG A 566 -26.29 -14.76 -11.94
N ALA A 567 -27.06 -13.69 -11.71
CA ALA A 567 -26.64 -12.57 -10.87
C ALA A 567 -26.29 -13.04 -9.44
N MET A 568 -27.16 -13.85 -8.85
CA MET A 568 -26.96 -14.46 -7.53
C MET A 568 -25.74 -15.39 -7.51
N GLU A 569 -25.61 -16.28 -8.50
CA GLU A 569 -24.49 -17.23 -8.60
C GLU A 569 -23.14 -16.53 -8.77
N ASN A 570 -23.06 -15.50 -9.64
CA ASN A 570 -21.84 -14.73 -9.89
C ASN A 570 -21.41 -13.91 -8.66
N TYR A 571 -22.35 -13.22 -8.00
CA TYR A 571 -22.02 -12.43 -6.80
C TYR A 571 -21.64 -13.34 -5.63
N ALA A 572 -22.38 -14.45 -5.41
CA ALA A 572 -21.98 -15.46 -4.44
C ALA A 572 -20.60 -16.06 -4.76
N TYR A 573 -20.31 -16.34 -6.03
CA TYR A 573 -18.98 -16.79 -6.46
C TYR A 573 -17.88 -15.78 -6.10
N TYR A 574 -18.07 -14.50 -6.41
CA TYR A 574 -17.09 -13.48 -6.08
C TYR A 574 -16.85 -13.39 -4.57
N ILE A 575 -17.91 -13.29 -3.75
CA ILE A 575 -17.78 -13.20 -2.29
C ILE A 575 -17.05 -14.41 -1.72
N ARG A 576 -17.37 -15.64 -2.15
CA ARG A 576 -16.64 -16.84 -1.73
C ARG A 576 -15.13 -16.73 -1.99
N HIS A 577 -14.72 -16.20 -3.15
CA HIS A 577 -13.31 -16.08 -3.52
C HIS A 577 -12.62 -14.90 -2.85
N TYR A 578 -13.27 -13.74 -2.78
CA TYR A 578 -12.77 -12.53 -2.11
C TYR A 578 -12.41 -12.83 -0.65
N LEU A 579 -13.31 -13.53 0.06
CA LEU A 579 -13.09 -13.94 1.45
C LEU A 579 -12.04 -15.07 1.56
N ALA A 580 -12.06 -16.07 0.66
CA ALA A 580 -11.16 -17.23 0.75
C ALA A 580 -9.70 -16.98 0.31
N VAL A 581 -9.46 -16.10 -0.66
CA VAL A 581 -8.13 -15.83 -1.24
C VAL A 581 -7.23 -15.01 -0.29
N GLY A 582 -7.78 -14.52 0.82
CA GLY A 582 -6.98 -13.90 1.86
C GLY A 582 -6.74 -12.41 1.70
N HIS A 583 -7.48 -11.72 0.81
CA HIS A 583 -7.82 -10.30 1.03
C HIS A 583 -8.54 -10.11 2.38
N GLN A 584 -9.02 -11.21 2.98
CA GLN A 584 -9.47 -11.33 4.35
C GLN A 584 -8.66 -12.33 5.24
N ARG A 585 -7.40 -12.63 4.90
CA ARG A 585 -6.41 -13.19 5.87
C ARG A 585 -5.57 -12.10 6.53
N GLU A 586 -5.45 -10.96 5.86
CA GLU A 586 -5.53 -9.66 6.50
C GLU A 586 -6.98 -9.15 6.42
N THR A 587 -7.92 -9.97 6.94
CA THR A 587 -9.03 -9.36 7.68
C THR A 587 -8.35 -8.46 8.67
N PRO A 588 -8.79 -7.21 8.85
CA PRO A 588 -8.34 -6.49 10.00
C PRO A 588 -8.83 -7.26 11.23
N LYS A 589 -7.95 -8.07 11.85
CA LYS A 589 -8.05 -8.38 13.28
C LYS A 589 -8.41 -7.05 13.90
N LEU A 590 -9.47 -6.94 14.72
CA LEU A 590 -10.06 -5.64 15.13
C LEU A 590 -9.01 -4.51 15.28
N SER A 591 -7.88 -4.82 15.92
CA SER A 591 -6.58 -4.13 15.87
C SER A 591 -5.96 -3.59 14.54
N GLN A 592 -6.65 -3.63 13.40
CA GLN A 592 -6.16 -3.21 12.09
C GLN A 592 -7.23 -2.47 11.27
N ALA A 593 -8.49 -2.41 11.72
CA ALA A 593 -9.53 -1.76 10.94
C ALA A 593 -9.31 -0.25 11.00
N ARG A 594 -9.16 0.35 9.81
CA ARG A 594 -8.88 1.78 9.61
C ARG A 594 -10.19 2.55 9.38
N GLY A 595 -10.12 3.88 9.31
CA GLY A 595 -11.28 4.71 9.10
C GLY A 595 -11.86 4.63 7.69
N ASP A 596 -11.08 4.18 6.71
CA ASP A 596 -11.54 3.93 5.35
C ASP A 596 -12.35 2.62 5.18
N ASP A 597 -12.36 1.72 6.16
CA ASP A 597 -13.11 0.46 6.09
C ASP A 597 -14.52 0.57 6.69
N MET A 598 -15.39 1.24 5.92
CA MET A 598 -16.80 1.45 6.24
C MET A 598 -17.61 0.14 6.39
N PHE A 599 -17.09 -1.00 5.90
CA PHE A 599 -17.81 -2.27 5.87
C PHE A 599 -17.30 -3.30 6.89
N ALA A 600 -16.23 -3.02 7.66
CA ALA A 600 -15.72 -3.89 8.73
C ALA A 600 -16.65 -4.04 9.97
N PHE A 601 -17.76 -3.32 10.03
CA PHE A 601 -18.65 -3.23 11.20
C PHE A 601 -19.09 -4.59 11.76
N GLY A 602 -19.55 -5.51 10.91
CA GLY A 602 -20.06 -6.82 11.31
C GLY A 602 -19.00 -7.68 12.01
N GLU A 603 -17.72 -7.48 11.69
CA GLU A 603 -16.63 -8.18 12.37
C GLU A 603 -16.51 -7.77 13.84
N ILE A 604 -16.64 -6.47 14.11
CA ILE A 604 -16.64 -5.89 15.45
C ILE A 604 -17.83 -6.44 16.24
N ARG A 605 -19.01 -6.48 15.60
CA ARG A 605 -20.27 -6.99 16.19
C ARG A 605 -20.22 -8.49 16.50
N ARG A 606 -19.62 -9.32 15.64
CA ARG A 606 -19.46 -10.77 15.86
C ARG A 606 -18.76 -11.07 17.19
N ASN A 607 -17.83 -10.22 17.62
CA ASN A 607 -16.98 -10.44 18.80
C ASN A 607 -17.14 -9.33 19.86
N LYS A 608 -18.37 -9.15 20.38
CA LYS A 608 -18.70 -8.17 21.42
C LYS A 608 -17.72 -8.16 22.61
N THR A 609 -17.16 -9.31 23.00
CA THR A 609 -16.17 -9.43 24.10
C THR A 609 -14.82 -8.81 23.74
N GLU A 610 -14.32 -9.03 22.51
CA GLU A 610 -13.12 -8.36 22.01
C GLU A 610 -13.38 -6.85 21.87
N ALA A 611 -14.58 -6.47 21.43
CA ALA A 611 -14.97 -5.08 21.28
C ALA A 611 -15.04 -4.28 22.60
N GLN A 612 -15.14 -4.94 23.76
CA GLN A 612 -15.01 -4.32 25.08
C GLN A 612 -13.56 -3.98 25.46
N LYS A 613 -12.56 -4.55 24.76
CA LYS A 613 -11.16 -4.26 25.08
C LYS A 613 -10.82 -2.81 24.73
N THR A 614 -9.89 -2.27 25.49
CA THR A 614 -9.44 -0.88 25.41
C THR A 614 -7.91 -0.80 25.36
N ASP A 615 -7.20 -1.90 25.13
CA ASP A 615 -5.75 -1.85 24.93
C ASP A 615 -5.38 -1.05 23.67
N LEU A 616 -4.15 -0.53 23.59
CA LEU A 616 -3.68 0.27 22.46
C LEU A 616 -3.65 -0.49 21.12
N GLY A 617 -3.74 -1.82 21.16
CA GLY A 617 -3.91 -2.62 19.96
C GLY A 617 -5.26 -2.39 19.29
N GLN A 618 -6.30 -1.91 19.97
CA GLN A 618 -7.67 -1.79 19.46
C GLN A 618 -7.88 -0.53 18.58
N VAL A 619 -7.03 -0.32 17.56
CA VAL A 619 -6.99 0.93 16.77
C VAL A 619 -8.29 1.27 16.02
N TRP A 620 -9.12 0.28 15.70
CA TRP A 620 -10.50 0.51 15.19
C TRP A 620 -11.33 1.44 16.09
N ARG A 621 -11.05 1.45 17.40
CA ARG A 621 -11.74 2.31 18.36
C ARG A 621 -11.46 3.80 18.13
N LEU A 622 -10.42 4.15 17.38
CA LEU A 622 -10.06 5.54 17.10
C LEU A 622 -11.05 6.16 16.12
N TRP A 623 -11.21 5.56 14.93
CA TRP A 623 -12.17 6.06 13.95
C TRP A 623 -13.60 5.94 14.43
N TYR A 624 -14.01 4.77 14.96
CA TYR A 624 -15.38 4.59 15.42
C TYR A 624 -15.74 5.52 16.60
N TRP A 625 -14.77 5.97 17.40
CA TRP A 625 -15.01 7.02 18.38
C TRP A 625 -15.33 8.36 17.73
N GLN A 626 -14.54 8.78 16.73
CA GLN A 626 -14.79 10.02 16.00
C GLN A 626 -16.11 9.95 15.19
N ALA A 627 -16.42 8.80 14.60
CA ALA A 627 -17.72 8.53 13.95
C ALA A 627 -18.88 8.66 14.94
N CYS A 628 -18.79 8.01 16.11
CA CYS A 628 -19.83 8.10 17.13
C CYS A 628 -19.94 9.48 17.79
N THR A 629 -18.89 10.31 17.83
CA THR A 629 -18.92 11.58 18.60
C THR A 629 -19.01 12.85 17.78
N GLU A 630 -18.51 12.86 16.54
CA GLU A 630 -18.34 14.08 15.73
C GLU A 630 -18.83 13.94 14.28
N TRP A 631 -18.57 12.82 13.60
CA TRP A 631 -18.76 12.74 12.14
C TRP A 631 -20.04 12.04 11.69
N GLY A 632 -20.40 10.95 12.37
CA GLY A 632 -21.35 9.99 11.85
C GLY A 632 -20.74 9.12 10.77
N TYR A 633 -21.17 9.34 9.53
CA TYR A 633 -20.80 8.59 8.34
C TYR A 633 -21.13 7.09 8.38
N PHE A 634 -22.22 6.73 9.06
CA PHE A 634 -22.83 5.41 8.98
C PHE A 634 -23.65 5.29 7.68
N SER A 635 -23.06 4.80 6.60
CA SER A 635 -23.74 4.67 5.30
C SER A 635 -24.75 3.52 5.30
N ALA A 636 -25.98 3.80 5.76
CA ALA A 636 -27.11 2.90 5.61
C ALA A 636 -27.60 2.86 4.15
N ALA A 637 -28.42 1.87 3.82
CA ALA A 637 -28.94 1.67 2.48
C ALA A 637 -29.78 2.84 1.94
N GLU A 638 -29.80 2.99 0.61
CA GLU A 638 -30.50 4.06 -0.08
C GLU A 638 -32.02 4.03 0.20
N PRO A 639 -32.65 5.18 0.52
CA PRO A 639 -34.05 5.22 0.91
C PRO A 639 -34.99 4.82 -0.24
N PHE A 640 -36.06 4.11 0.08
CA PHE A 640 -37.12 3.80 -0.87
C PHE A 640 -37.72 5.10 -1.46
N PRO A 641 -37.98 5.21 -2.77
CA PRO A 641 -38.03 4.15 -3.78
C PRO A 641 -36.74 3.95 -4.61
N LEU A 642 -35.58 4.44 -4.18
CA LEU A 642 -34.33 4.24 -4.92
C LEU A 642 -33.96 2.74 -4.97
N PRO A 643 -33.39 2.22 -6.08
CA PRO A 643 -32.66 0.95 -6.05
C PRO A 643 -31.50 1.08 -5.05
N ALA A 644 -31.25 0.06 -4.22
CA ALA A 644 -30.20 0.11 -3.21
C ALA A 644 -29.09 -0.90 -3.55
N VAL A 645 -27.83 -0.46 -3.50
CA VAL A 645 -26.68 -1.37 -3.61
C VAL A 645 -26.35 -2.05 -2.27
N LEU A 646 -26.96 -1.58 -1.17
CA LEU A 646 -26.83 -2.11 0.17
C LEU A 646 -28.18 -2.64 0.68
N SER A 647 -28.18 -3.75 1.43
CA SER A 647 -29.40 -4.31 2.05
C SER A 647 -30.02 -3.32 3.04
N ARG A 648 -31.33 -3.15 2.96
CA ARG A 648 -32.10 -2.30 3.89
C ARG A 648 -32.15 -2.83 5.32
N SER A 649 -31.79 -4.10 5.52
CA SER A 649 -31.57 -4.66 6.86
C SER A 649 -30.40 -3.99 7.60
N LEU A 650 -29.44 -3.41 6.86
CA LEU A 650 -28.31 -2.62 7.36
C LEU A 650 -28.75 -1.17 7.64
N SER A 651 -29.74 -1.07 8.51
CA SER A 651 -30.29 0.20 8.98
C SER A 651 -29.25 1.01 9.76
N GLU A 652 -29.51 2.31 9.87
CA GLU A 652 -28.77 3.22 10.77
C GLU A 652 -28.74 2.71 12.22
N PHE A 653 -29.82 2.06 12.69
CA PHE A 653 -29.85 1.45 14.03
C PHE A 653 -28.81 0.32 14.18
N TYR A 654 -28.63 -0.50 13.15
CA TYR A 654 -27.63 -1.57 13.13
C TYR A 654 -26.22 -0.96 13.11
N LEU A 655 -25.92 -0.07 12.15
CA LEU A 655 -24.59 0.54 11.99
C LEU A 655 -24.14 1.36 13.22
N THR A 656 -25.08 1.93 13.98
CA THR A 656 -24.80 2.69 15.21
C THR A 656 -24.68 1.81 16.47
N GLU A 657 -24.93 0.48 16.43
CA GLU A 657 -24.81 -0.35 17.65
C GLU A 657 -23.41 -0.30 18.27
N VAL A 658 -22.36 -0.12 17.46
CA VAL A 658 -20.97 0.03 17.95
C VAL A 658 -20.82 1.21 18.91
N CYS A 659 -21.57 2.30 18.72
CA CYS A 659 -21.58 3.41 19.66
C CYS A 659 -22.06 2.95 21.05
N ARG A 660 -23.13 2.15 21.08
CA ARG A 660 -23.73 1.61 22.29
C ARG A 660 -22.80 0.62 22.97
N PHE A 661 -22.41 -0.47 22.29
CA PHE A 661 -21.65 -1.53 22.93
C PHE A 661 -20.17 -1.19 23.16
N ALA A 662 -19.50 -0.44 22.28
CA ALA A 662 -18.06 -0.21 22.42
C ALA A 662 -17.71 0.97 23.34
N TYR A 663 -18.61 1.95 23.51
CA TYR A 663 -18.34 3.17 24.28
C TYR A 663 -19.35 3.47 25.39
N GLY A 664 -20.49 2.77 25.44
CA GLY A 664 -21.52 2.93 26.47
C GLY A 664 -22.53 4.06 26.20
N PHE A 665 -22.71 4.46 24.94
CA PHE A 665 -23.78 5.41 24.57
C PHE A 665 -25.17 4.77 24.73
N PRO A 666 -26.21 5.53 25.13
CA PRO A 666 -27.57 4.99 25.29
C PRO A 666 -28.22 4.62 23.95
N ASP A 667 -29.33 3.87 24.00
CA ASP A 667 -29.96 3.32 22.79
C ASP A 667 -30.50 4.41 21.84
N ASP A 668 -30.99 5.51 22.41
CA ASP A 668 -31.53 6.72 21.75
C ASP A 668 -30.46 7.77 21.41
N TYR A 669 -29.18 7.43 21.56
CA TYR A 669 -28.07 8.32 21.24
C TYR A 669 -28.00 8.66 19.75
N ASN A 670 -27.86 9.96 19.46
CA ASN A 670 -27.49 10.47 18.15
C ASN A 670 -26.11 11.17 18.23
N VAL A 671 -25.33 11.01 17.17
CA VAL A 671 -24.03 11.64 16.97
C VAL A 671 -24.18 13.16 16.96
N THR A 672 -23.29 13.85 17.68
CA THR A 672 -23.30 15.32 17.75
C THR A 672 -22.59 15.95 16.54
N VAL A 673 -23.15 15.77 15.34
CA VAL A 673 -22.56 16.24 14.07
C VAL A 673 -22.31 17.75 14.00
N ASP A 674 -23.01 18.54 14.81
CA ASP A 674 -22.79 19.98 14.98
C ASP A 674 -21.37 20.33 15.45
N ARG A 675 -20.64 19.40 16.08
CA ARG A 675 -19.22 19.59 16.44
C ARG A 675 -18.33 19.86 15.23
N ILE A 676 -18.64 19.26 14.07
CA ILE A 676 -17.99 19.54 12.79
C ILE A 676 -18.76 20.63 12.04
N ASN A 677 -20.09 20.52 11.96
CA ASN A 677 -20.89 21.41 11.11
C ASN A 677 -20.85 22.88 11.55
N LYS A 678 -20.52 23.18 12.82
CA LYS A 678 -20.25 24.55 13.31
C LYS A 678 -19.22 25.32 12.47
N TYR A 679 -18.31 24.61 11.79
CA TYR A 679 -17.29 25.24 10.96
C TYR A 679 -17.81 25.78 9.62
N GLY A 680 -19.02 25.41 9.21
CA GLY A 680 -19.71 25.96 8.03
C GLY A 680 -20.11 24.94 6.96
N GLY A 681 -19.79 23.65 7.14
CA GLY A 681 -20.17 22.60 6.19
C GLY A 681 -19.66 22.85 4.78
N VAL A 682 -20.44 22.42 3.77
CA VAL A 682 -20.18 22.67 2.33
C VAL A 682 -20.18 24.16 1.92
N THR A 683 -20.37 25.09 2.86
CA THR A 683 -20.34 26.55 2.62
C THR A 683 -18.98 27.19 2.92
N LEU A 684 -18.02 26.39 3.39
CA LEU A 684 -16.67 26.81 3.74
C LEU A 684 -15.95 27.42 2.52
N HIS A 685 -15.40 28.62 2.70
CA HIS A 685 -14.52 29.28 1.74
C HIS A 685 -13.58 30.20 2.53
N ASP A 686 -12.34 30.38 2.05
CA ASP A 686 -11.35 31.30 2.59
C ASP A 686 -10.43 31.77 1.44
N ARG A 687 -9.64 32.82 1.65
CA ARG A 687 -8.57 33.19 0.70
C ARG A 687 -7.41 32.22 0.92
N ARG A 688 -6.79 31.74 -0.17
CA ARG A 688 -5.70 30.74 -0.12
C ARG A 688 -6.16 29.37 0.42
N LEU A 689 -7.39 28.99 0.07
CA LEU A 689 -7.94 27.65 0.28
C LEU A 689 -8.36 27.07 -1.07
N LEU A 690 -7.70 25.99 -1.49
CA LEU A 690 -8.04 25.24 -2.70
C LEU A 690 -8.73 23.93 -2.33
N PHE A 691 -9.91 23.70 -2.91
CA PHE A 691 -10.60 22.41 -2.82
C PHE A 691 -10.40 21.61 -4.11
N VAL A 692 -9.96 20.36 -3.97
CA VAL A 692 -9.90 19.40 -5.07
C VAL A 692 -10.81 18.24 -4.72
N ASN A 693 -11.71 17.83 -5.61
CA ASN A 693 -12.59 16.67 -5.38
C ASN A 693 -12.77 15.86 -6.66
N GLY A 694 -13.00 14.57 -6.55
CA GLY A 694 -13.37 13.70 -7.67
C GLY A 694 -14.86 13.76 -8.01
N GLU A 695 -15.22 13.68 -9.29
CA GLU A 695 -16.63 13.56 -9.72
C GLU A 695 -17.25 12.18 -9.40
N ASP A 696 -16.40 11.14 -9.33
CA ASP A 696 -16.76 9.77 -8.96
C ASP A 696 -16.45 9.46 -7.48
N ASP A 697 -15.94 10.44 -6.72
CA ASP A 697 -15.64 10.28 -5.29
C ASP A 697 -16.92 9.98 -4.50
N PRO A 698 -17.01 8.85 -3.77
CA PRO A 698 -18.21 8.54 -2.98
C PRO A 698 -18.46 9.57 -1.87
N TRP A 699 -17.44 10.31 -1.42
CA TRP A 699 -17.60 11.39 -0.44
C TRP A 699 -18.13 12.70 -1.03
N LEU A 700 -18.25 12.84 -2.36
CA LEU A 700 -18.60 14.10 -3.04
C LEU A 700 -19.79 14.83 -2.41
N HIS A 701 -20.83 14.10 -1.99
CA HIS A 701 -22.04 14.67 -1.38
C HIS A 701 -21.83 15.40 -0.05
N VAL A 702 -20.67 15.24 0.62
CA VAL A 702 -20.32 15.97 1.84
C VAL A 702 -19.13 16.91 1.68
N THR A 703 -18.54 17.02 0.48
CA THR A 703 -17.40 17.93 0.22
C THR A 703 -17.83 19.29 -0.33
N ALA A 704 -16.87 20.19 -0.57
CA ALA A 704 -17.10 21.51 -1.17
C ALA A 704 -17.81 21.44 -2.54
N HIS A 705 -17.54 20.40 -3.34
CA HIS A 705 -18.19 20.19 -4.65
C HIS A 705 -19.51 19.39 -4.55
N SER A 706 -20.10 19.25 -3.36
CA SER A 706 -21.37 18.55 -3.15
C SER A 706 -22.53 19.15 -3.96
N PRO A 707 -23.32 18.34 -4.67
CA PRO A 707 -24.59 18.78 -5.27
C PRO A 707 -25.58 19.41 -4.27
N LEU A 708 -25.41 19.15 -2.97
CA LEU A 708 -26.22 19.75 -1.90
C LEU A 708 -25.85 21.21 -1.60
N ALA A 709 -24.72 21.71 -2.12
CA ALA A 709 -24.28 23.10 -1.95
C ALA A 709 -25.05 24.11 -2.83
N GLY A 710 -25.83 23.64 -3.81
CA GLY A 710 -26.57 24.49 -4.74
C GLY A 710 -25.67 25.44 -5.53
N ASP A 711 -26.08 26.70 -5.68
CA ASP A 711 -25.32 27.70 -6.46
C ASP A 711 -23.93 28.04 -5.87
N MET A 712 -23.58 27.57 -4.67
CA MET A 712 -22.29 27.90 -4.03
C MET A 712 -21.06 27.31 -4.72
N HIS A 713 -21.21 26.39 -5.67
CA HIS A 713 -20.12 26.04 -6.60
C HIS A 713 -19.47 27.29 -7.23
N THR A 714 -20.26 28.34 -7.49
CA THR A 714 -19.76 29.63 -8.03
C THR A 714 -18.90 30.44 -7.06
N LYS A 715 -18.89 30.10 -5.76
CA LYS A 715 -18.10 30.76 -4.71
C LYS A 715 -16.81 30.04 -4.35
N LEU A 716 -16.57 28.85 -4.89
CA LEU A 716 -15.36 28.07 -4.62
C LEU A 716 -14.11 28.64 -5.30
N GLY A 717 -14.26 29.68 -6.14
CA GLY A 717 -13.15 30.36 -6.81
C GLY A 717 -12.39 29.39 -7.70
N ASP A 718 -11.12 29.15 -7.35
CA ASP A 718 -10.21 28.25 -8.05
C ASP A 718 -10.40 26.76 -7.66
N GLY A 719 -11.44 26.40 -6.91
CA GLY A 719 -11.76 24.99 -6.60
C GLY A 719 -11.96 24.12 -7.86
N HIS A 720 -11.48 22.87 -7.81
CA HIS A 720 -11.48 21.96 -8.95
C HIS A 720 -12.21 20.64 -8.69
N LEU A 721 -13.11 20.29 -9.61
CA LEU A 721 -13.83 19.03 -9.67
C LEU A 721 -13.24 18.19 -10.81
N LEU A 722 -12.43 17.19 -10.45
CA LEU A 722 -11.74 16.29 -11.38
C LEU A 722 -12.76 15.36 -12.07
N ARG A 723 -12.92 15.53 -13.38
CA ARG A 723 -13.84 14.72 -14.21
C ARG A 723 -13.40 13.26 -14.23
N GLN A 724 -14.34 12.35 -13.95
CA GLN A 724 -14.08 10.91 -13.76
C GLN A 724 -13.02 10.61 -12.66
N GLY A 725 -12.75 11.60 -11.79
CA GLY A 725 -11.84 11.44 -10.67
C GLY A 725 -12.47 10.67 -9.52
N GLY A 726 -11.78 9.65 -9.02
CA GLY A 726 -12.12 8.98 -7.77
C GLY A 726 -11.65 9.76 -6.53
N PHE A 727 -11.71 9.09 -5.39
CA PHE A 727 -11.34 9.62 -4.09
C PHE A 727 -9.85 10.02 -4.01
N ALA A 728 -9.59 11.31 -3.78
CA ALA A 728 -8.27 11.91 -3.62
C ALA A 728 -7.28 11.54 -4.75
N ASN A 729 -7.77 11.45 -6.00
CA ASN A 729 -6.97 11.06 -7.16
C ASN A 729 -5.81 12.04 -7.46
N ASP A 730 -5.96 13.30 -7.07
CA ASP A 730 -4.94 14.36 -7.11
C ASP A 730 -3.74 14.13 -6.17
N ARG A 731 -3.83 13.25 -5.17
CA ARG A 731 -2.73 13.10 -4.19
C ARG A 731 -1.49 12.40 -4.75
N THR A 732 -1.65 11.54 -5.75
CA THR A 732 -0.59 10.75 -6.38
C THR A 732 -0.09 11.48 -7.63
N ALA A 733 1.22 11.45 -7.91
CA ALA A 733 1.76 12.08 -9.12
C ALA A 733 2.83 11.21 -9.79
N LEU A 734 2.92 11.25 -11.12
CA LEU A 734 4.04 10.64 -11.84
C LEU A 734 5.33 11.43 -11.59
N PRO A 735 6.52 10.83 -11.74
CA PRO A 735 7.79 11.56 -11.65
C PRO A 735 7.95 12.63 -12.74
N ASN A 736 7.16 12.53 -13.81
CA ASN A 736 7.08 13.51 -14.89
C ASN A 736 5.60 13.86 -15.13
N LEU A 737 5.15 15.02 -14.66
CA LEU A 737 3.76 15.48 -14.79
C LEU A 737 3.28 15.51 -16.26
N SER A 738 4.18 15.70 -17.24
CA SER A 738 3.80 15.72 -18.65
C SER A 738 3.29 14.38 -19.20
N GLU A 739 3.57 13.27 -18.51
CA GLU A 739 3.11 11.90 -18.86
C GLU A 739 1.74 11.56 -18.25
N GLU A 740 1.17 12.43 -17.41
CA GLU A 740 -0.10 12.20 -16.73
C GLU A 740 -1.32 12.39 -17.63
N PRO A 741 -2.48 11.78 -17.29
CA PRO A 741 -3.76 12.08 -17.92
C PRO A 741 -4.06 13.59 -17.89
N ALA A 742 -4.66 14.12 -18.96
CA ALA A 742 -4.79 15.57 -19.14
C ALA A 742 -5.55 16.28 -17.99
N GLU A 743 -6.61 15.66 -17.45
CA GLU A 743 -7.38 16.19 -16.32
C GLU A 743 -6.57 16.19 -15.01
N ILE A 744 -5.78 15.13 -14.77
CA ILE A 744 -4.88 15.03 -13.61
C ILE A 744 -3.81 16.11 -13.69
N ARG A 745 -3.10 16.19 -14.82
CA ARG A 745 -2.05 17.20 -15.03
C ARG A 745 -2.59 18.61 -14.86
N PHE A 746 -3.80 18.89 -15.36
CA PHE A 746 -4.45 20.19 -15.20
C PHE A 746 -4.69 20.53 -13.72
N VAL A 747 -5.18 19.57 -12.91
CA VAL A 747 -5.39 19.77 -11.47
C VAL A 747 -4.06 19.97 -10.73
N HIS A 748 -3.04 19.16 -11.02
CA HIS A 748 -1.70 19.32 -10.45
C HIS A 748 -1.05 20.67 -10.81
N GLU A 749 -1.15 21.10 -12.08
CA GLU A 749 -0.72 22.43 -12.53
C GLU A 749 -1.39 23.54 -11.71
N LYS A 750 -2.68 23.37 -11.36
CA LYS A 750 -3.45 24.34 -10.57
C LYS A 750 -3.11 24.35 -9.09
N GLU A 751 -2.85 23.19 -8.47
CA GLU A 751 -2.36 23.11 -7.09
C GLU A 751 -1.00 23.82 -6.95
N ILE A 752 -0.09 23.58 -7.90
CA ILE A 752 1.22 24.24 -7.95
C ILE A 752 1.08 25.75 -8.18
N GLU A 753 0.28 26.17 -9.18
CA GLU A 753 0.01 27.59 -9.45
C GLU A 753 -0.59 28.33 -8.24
N ALA A 754 -1.54 27.69 -7.54
CA ALA A 754 -2.18 28.26 -6.36
C ALA A 754 -1.16 28.48 -5.23
N VAL A 755 -0.36 27.45 -4.89
CA VAL A 755 0.68 27.56 -3.86
C VAL A 755 1.72 28.63 -4.23
N ARG A 756 2.23 28.63 -5.47
CA ARG A 756 3.17 29.64 -5.95
C ARG A 756 2.61 31.07 -5.80
N ALA A 757 1.33 31.28 -6.14
CA ALA A 757 0.67 32.58 -5.98
C ALA A 757 0.51 32.98 -4.50
N TRP A 758 0.25 32.03 -3.60
CA TRP A 758 0.14 32.31 -2.17
C TRP A 758 1.50 32.65 -1.54
N VAL A 759 2.58 32.02 -1.99
CA VAL A 759 3.95 32.32 -1.53
C VAL A 759 4.35 33.73 -1.96
N ALA A 760 4.13 34.09 -3.23
CA ALA A 760 4.39 35.45 -3.71
C ALA A 760 3.56 36.52 -2.97
N GLU A 761 2.29 36.24 -2.64
CA GLU A 761 1.47 37.14 -1.78
C GLU A 761 2.06 37.30 -0.36
N TRP A 762 2.68 36.25 0.19
CA TRP A 762 3.30 36.32 1.51
C TRP A 762 4.55 37.19 1.49
N GLU A 763 5.42 36.99 0.49
CA GLU A 763 6.65 37.77 0.29
C GLU A 763 6.32 39.26 0.14
N GLU A 764 5.34 39.62 -0.69
CA GLU A 764 4.87 41.00 -0.89
C GLU A 764 4.47 41.65 0.45
N LYS A 765 3.67 40.97 1.29
CA LYS A 765 3.24 41.53 2.59
C LYS A 765 4.36 41.69 3.61
N ILE A 766 5.39 40.83 3.55
CA ILE A 766 6.56 40.95 4.42
C ILE A 766 7.44 42.13 3.97
N GLU A 767 7.61 42.33 2.66
CA GLU A 767 8.33 43.49 2.11
C GLU A 767 7.63 44.83 2.38
N GLU A 768 6.30 44.89 2.29
CA GLU A 768 5.52 46.10 2.55
C GLU A 768 5.55 46.56 4.03
N GLY A 769 6.04 45.71 4.94
CA GLY A 769 6.12 46.03 6.37
C GLY A 769 4.75 46.16 7.04
N THR A 770 3.68 45.69 6.39
CA THR A 770 2.33 45.60 6.95
C THR A 770 2.31 44.46 7.96
N GLY A 771 2.78 44.73 9.19
CA GLY A 771 3.01 43.76 10.27
C GLY A 771 1.77 43.08 10.88
N GLU A 772 0.72 42.88 10.09
CA GLU A 772 -0.41 42.00 10.42
C GLU A 772 -0.47 40.83 9.43
N LEU A 773 0.24 39.75 9.78
CA LEU A 773 -0.06 38.38 9.33
C LEU A 773 -1.41 37.92 9.89
#